data_AF-A0A8H8P8S2-F1
#
_entry.id   AF-A0A8H8P8S2-F1
#
_cell.length_a   1.000
_cell.length_b   1.000
_cell.length_c   1.000
_cell.angle_alpha   90.00
_cell.angle_beta   90.00
_cell.angle_gamma   90.00
#
_symmetry.space_group_name_H-M   'P 1'
#
loop_
_entity.id
_entity.type
_entity.pdbx_description
1 polymer ?
#
loop_
_entity_poly.entity_id
_entity_poly.type
_entity_poly.pdbx_seq_one_letter_code
_entity_poly.pdbx_strand_id
1 'polypeptide(L)'
;MTNKNHPTSVLDIHTPTASFSIAHSLQEDSLQLLFDRLGAKANGLHVGPGMVKYGWQDGPVFNLDDDADYSILLWKASSASTDSTTLHVPTLHLHDPATSFPPAGAYRNPAFYAFKHLDLPESTIAGKKSKKGSSNKAKSVRSQMSGSSDGLIKHKRDFLNFHAENGVRTVHGKIGPVDNVRMLLKKGYRHVYVSRAFAKRHGSFLAMPCLACTASTGSCISRTFAAKKAEGTAAFVTFVTGGYPTKDATVDLMLAMEAGGADVIELGMPFSDPIADGPAIQDSNTIALNNGVGYEDCLNTSETLVPRDLKPRFCSWVCGYYNPIIAYGEEKAVKDAHEAGANGFIMVDLPPEEAIKFREICTKEDISYVPLIAPSTSLARIKFLASIADTFIYVVSKMGTTGSAANVAINTSLPAIISRIREHTPVPLAVGFGVATRQQFETVADAGADGVVVGSRLVSVIRDAGSDAPRAVQSYCAELTAQGQPRQLQAQRPASAVSPALPVPEADPLSADALKVTEPTVLPARFGAFGGQYVPEALVDCLVELEQAHKAALADPEFWKEFEGLYGYMNRPSKLYLAERLTEATGGARIWFKREDLNHTGSHKINNAIGQILLARRIGKKRIIAETGAGQHGVATATVCARFGMECIVYMGAEDVRRQALNVFRMRMLGATVVPVHSGSKTLKDAINDAMRDWVTNLSTTHYLVGSAIGPHPFPTIVRDFQRIIGREIKSQMAEIKGKLPDVVIACVGGGSNAIGTFYDFINEPGVRLVGVEAGGEGVDTKHHSATLSLGVPGVLHGVRTYLLQSASGQITETHSISAGLDYPGVGPEHAWLKDSGRAEYIVATDEEALRGFRMCTQLEGIIPALESSHAVWGTVQIAKTLPKDHDVVMCLSGRGDKDVEQISELLPGKWAEKLDWHIA
;
A
#
# COMPACT_ATOMS: atom_id res chain seq x y z
N MET A 1 26.14 -30.34 -41.56
CA MET A 1 25.11 -31.36 -41.29
C MET A 1 23.76 -30.65 -41.24
N THR A 2 22.78 -31.25 -41.90
CA THR A 2 21.52 -30.69 -42.42
C THR A 2 20.34 -30.67 -41.44
N ASN A 3 19.39 -29.77 -41.72
CA ASN A 3 17.98 -29.62 -41.29
C ASN A 3 17.70 -28.95 -39.92
N LYS A 4 16.81 -27.95 -39.75
CA LYS A 4 15.87 -27.16 -40.59
C LYS A 4 15.49 -25.90 -39.75
N ASN A 5 15.64 -24.66 -40.23
CA ASN A 5 14.65 -23.78 -40.91
C ASN A 5 13.28 -23.69 -40.19
N HIS A 6 12.62 -22.56 -39.92
CA HIS A 6 12.74 -21.08 -40.09
C HIS A 6 11.41 -20.50 -39.42
N PRO A 7 10.98 -19.23 -39.56
CA PRO A 7 11.36 -18.00 -38.85
C PRO A 7 10.16 -17.25 -38.18
N THR A 8 10.45 -16.07 -37.64
CA THR A 8 9.57 -14.98 -37.20
C THR A 8 8.67 -14.38 -38.30
N SER A 9 7.43 -14.00 -37.97
CA SER A 9 6.75 -12.76 -38.41
C SER A 9 5.39 -12.53 -37.71
N VAL A 10 5.16 -11.28 -37.32
CA VAL A 10 3.96 -10.67 -36.70
C VAL A 10 2.81 -10.49 -37.70
N LEU A 11 1.55 -10.64 -37.26
CA LEU A 11 0.41 -9.80 -37.70
C LEU A 11 -0.80 -9.91 -36.73
N ASP A 12 -1.26 -8.77 -36.22
CA ASP A 12 -2.50 -8.53 -35.46
C ASP A 12 -3.78 -8.83 -36.26
N ILE A 13 -4.82 -9.34 -35.59
CA ILE A 13 -6.23 -9.04 -35.86
C ILE A 13 -7.05 -9.07 -34.55
N HIS A 14 -7.53 -7.90 -34.11
CA HIS A 14 -8.62 -7.73 -33.15
C HIS A 14 -9.93 -8.39 -33.63
N THR A 15 -10.66 -9.08 -32.75
CA THR A 15 -12.15 -9.00 -32.74
C THR A 15 -12.75 -9.46 -31.39
N PRO A 16 -13.83 -8.82 -30.90
CA PRO A 16 -14.37 -8.99 -29.55
C PRO A 16 -15.56 -9.95 -29.51
N THR A 17 -15.54 -11.01 -28.70
CA THR A 17 -16.73 -11.84 -28.41
C THR A 17 -16.51 -12.66 -27.13
N ALA A 18 -17.41 -12.81 -26.16
CA ALA A 18 -18.71 -12.23 -25.89
C ALA A 18 -19.04 -12.61 -24.43
N SER A 19 -19.01 -11.64 -23.50
CA SER A 19 -19.49 -11.83 -22.13
C SER A 19 -21.03 -11.88 -22.16
N PHE A 20 -21.62 -12.98 -21.68
CA PHE A 20 -23.06 -13.06 -21.42
C PHE A 20 -23.30 -12.91 -19.92
N SER A 21 -24.21 -12.00 -19.57
CA SER A 21 -24.71 -11.75 -18.22
C SER A 21 -25.63 -12.88 -17.77
N ILE A 22 -25.32 -13.50 -16.63
CA ILE A 22 -26.21 -14.39 -15.89
C ILE A 22 -27.35 -13.53 -15.35
N ALA A 23 -28.58 -13.73 -15.81
CA ALA A 23 -29.74 -13.16 -15.13
C ALA A 23 -29.95 -13.92 -13.82
N HIS A 24 -29.75 -13.24 -12.69
CA HIS A 24 -30.04 -13.77 -11.36
C HIS A 24 -31.50 -14.19 -11.22
N SER A 25 -31.74 -15.16 -10.34
CA SER A 25 -33.08 -15.63 -9.96
C SER A 25 -33.97 -14.45 -9.57
N LEU A 26 -34.99 -14.17 -10.37
CA LEU A 26 -36.02 -13.22 -9.97
C LEU A 26 -36.87 -13.84 -8.86
N GLN A 27 -36.98 -13.16 -7.73
CA GLN A 27 -37.92 -13.52 -6.67
C GLN A 27 -39.37 -13.33 -7.17
N GLU A 28 -40.31 -14.07 -6.57
CA GLU A 28 -41.72 -14.18 -6.99
C GLU A 28 -42.39 -12.81 -7.18
N ASP A 29 -42.06 -11.85 -6.32
CA ASP A 29 -42.64 -10.51 -6.32
C ASP A 29 -42.16 -9.64 -7.49
N SER A 30 -40.91 -9.81 -7.94
CA SER A 30 -40.34 -9.07 -9.06
C SER A 30 -40.88 -9.53 -10.41
N LEU A 31 -41.24 -10.81 -10.52
CA LEU A 31 -41.89 -11.38 -11.71
C LEU A 31 -43.35 -10.91 -11.80
N GLN A 32 -44.08 -10.92 -10.69
CA GLN A 32 -45.48 -10.46 -10.65
C GLN A 32 -45.59 -8.98 -11.05
N LEU A 33 -44.67 -8.12 -10.59
CA LEU A 33 -44.63 -6.69 -10.94
C LEU A 33 -44.30 -6.44 -12.42
N LEU A 34 -43.45 -7.27 -13.02
CA LEU A 34 -43.11 -7.22 -14.44
C LEU A 34 -44.31 -7.58 -15.33
N PHE A 35 -45.09 -8.59 -14.92
CA PHE A 35 -46.23 -9.08 -15.71
C PHE A 35 -47.51 -8.27 -15.51
N ASP A 36 -47.76 -7.72 -14.33
CA ASP A 36 -48.90 -6.81 -14.09
C ASP A 36 -48.78 -5.53 -14.93
N ARG A 37 -47.54 -5.08 -15.20
CA ARG A 37 -47.27 -3.96 -16.13
C ARG A 37 -47.44 -4.32 -17.61
N LEU A 38 -47.23 -5.59 -17.98
CA LEU A 38 -47.44 -6.08 -19.35
C LEU A 38 -48.93 -6.34 -19.67
N GLY A 39 -49.74 -6.68 -18.66
CA GLY A 39 -51.18 -6.93 -18.81
C GLY A 39 -52.08 -5.69 -18.89
N ALA A 40 -51.59 -4.51 -18.49
CA ALA A 40 -52.40 -3.29 -18.44
C ALA A 40 -52.67 -2.60 -19.80
N LYS A 41 -52.15 -3.15 -20.91
CA LYS A 41 -52.39 -2.64 -22.28
C LYS A 41 -53.11 -3.66 -23.17
N ALA A 42 -54.34 -4.03 -22.81
CA ALA A 42 -55.26 -4.68 -23.74
C ALA A 42 -56.72 -4.36 -23.34
N ASN A 43 -57.24 -3.22 -23.82
CA ASN A 43 -58.67 -2.96 -23.78
C ASN A 43 -59.36 -3.69 -24.94
N GLY A 44 -60.37 -4.48 -24.60
CA GLY A 44 -61.49 -4.82 -25.48
C GLY A 44 -61.42 -6.17 -26.19
N LEU A 45 -62.06 -7.21 -25.63
CA LEU A 45 -63.13 -7.99 -26.29
C LEU A 45 -63.62 -9.12 -25.35
N HIS A 46 -64.94 -9.26 -25.23
CA HIS A 46 -65.63 -10.39 -24.59
C HIS A 46 -65.61 -11.63 -25.49
N VAL A 47 -65.32 -12.82 -24.94
CA VAL A 47 -65.91 -14.11 -25.38
C VAL A 47 -66.04 -15.08 -24.18
N GLY A 48 -67.17 -15.78 -24.10
CA GLY A 48 -67.64 -16.62 -22.99
C GLY A 48 -67.06 -18.05 -22.87
N PRO A 49 -67.70 -18.94 -22.08
CA PRO A 49 -67.05 -20.05 -21.40
C PRO A 49 -67.15 -21.39 -22.16
N GLY A 50 -66.11 -22.23 -22.08
CA GLY A 50 -66.28 -23.66 -22.36
C GLY A 50 -65.05 -24.44 -22.83
N MET A 51 -64.80 -25.53 -22.10
CA MET A 51 -64.17 -26.80 -22.50
C MET A 51 -62.64 -26.98 -22.43
N VAL A 52 -62.32 -27.94 -21.56
CA VAL A 52 -61.14 -28.79 -21.47
C VAL A 52 -61.09 -29.76 -22.67
N LYS A 53 -59.89 -30.01 -23.24
CA LYS A 53 -59.48 -31.35 -23.66
C LYS A 53 -57.96 -31.48 -23.87
N TYR A 54 -57.38 -32.46 -23.18
CA TYR A 54 -56.03 -32.99 -23.37
C TYR A 54 -55.96 -33.88 -24.61
N GLY A 55 -54.79 -33.96 -25.24
CA GLY A 55 -54.44 -34.98 -26.22
C GLY A 55 -53.03 -34.79 -26.78
N TRP A 56 -52.10 -35.65 -26.37
CA TRP A 56 -50.76 -35.81 -26.95
C TRP A 56 -50.79 -37.11 -27.76
N GLN A 57 -50.39 -37.09 -29.04
CA GLN A 57 -50.08 -38.29 -29.84
C GLN A 57 -48.97 -37.99 -30.87
N ASP A 58 -48.20 -39.05 -31.16
CA ASP A 58 -46.80 -39.06 -31.58
C ASP A 58 -46.48 -38.84 -33.08
N GLY A 59 -45.35 -38.13 -33.30
CA GLY A 59 -44.37 -38.29 -34.40
C GLY A 59 -44.74 -37.83 -35.82
N PRO A 60 -43.78 -37.64 -36.75
CA PRO A 60 -42.35 -37.32 -36.65
C PRO A 60 -42.09 -35.87 -37.11
N VAL A 61 -41.06 -35.17 -36.61
CA VAL A 61 -40.68 -33.87 -37.19
C VAL A 61 -39.18 -33.77 -37.43
N PHE A 62 -38.81 -33.91 -38.71
CA PHE A 62 -37.71 -33.16 -39.29
C PHE A 62 -38.17 -31.71 -39.44
N ASN A 63 -37.55 -30.78 -38.71
CA ASN A 63 -36.98 -29.51 -39.19
C ASN A 63 -36.48 -28.73 -37.96
N LEU A 64 -35.22 -28.32 -37.96
CA LEU A 64 -34.79 -27.17 -37.15
C LEU A 64 -35.03 -25.96 -38.05
N ASP A 65 -36.30 -25.59 -38.24
CA ASP A 65 -36.64 -24.35 -38.92
C ASP A 65 -36.30 -23.17 -38.01
N ASP A 66 -35.74 -22.15 -38.66
CA ASP A 66 -35.25 -20.85 -38.19
C ASP A 66 -36.28 -19.93 -37.50
N ASP A 67 -37.39 -20.45 -36.95
CA ASP A 67 -38.54 -19.64 -36.49
C ASP A 67 -39.00 -19.88 -35.03
N ALA A 68 -38.17 -20.48 -34.17
CA ALA A 68 -38.49 -20.58 -32.73
C ALA A 68 -38.01 -19.33 -31.94
N ASP A 69 -38.92 -18.38 -31.67
CA ASP A 69 -38.63 -17.11 -30.99
C ASP A 69 -38.11 -17.23 -29.52
N TYR A 70 -38.17 -18.39 -28.85
CA TYR A 70 -37.61 -18.59 -27.50
C TYR A 70 -37.52 -20.06 -27.06
N SER A 71 -36.64 -20.35 -26.10
CA SER A 71 -36.58 -21.61 -25.34
C SER A 71 -36.74 -21.32 -23.85
N ILE A 72 -37.63 -22.04 -23.16
CA ILE A 72 -37.86 -21.91 -21.71
C ILE A 72 -37.52 -23.25 -21.05
N LEU A 73 -36.54 -23.21 -20.15
CA LEU A 73 -36.17 -24.35 -19.31
C LEU A 73 -36.92 -24.25 -17.98
N LEU A 74 -37.64 -25.31 -17.61
CA LEU A 74 -38.41 -25.40 -16.36
C LEU A 74 -37.83 -26.52 -15.48
N TRP A 75 -37.46 -26.18 -14.25
CA TRP A 75 -36.99 -27.14 -13.25
C TRP A 75 -37.98 -27.27 -12.08
N LYS A 76 -38.21 -28.50 -11.63
CA LYS A 76 -39.05 -28.84 -10.49
C LYS A 76 -38.17 -29.44 -9.40
N ALA A 77 -38.01 -28.75 -8.27
CA ALA A 77 -37.29 -29.31 -7.13
C ALA A 77 -38.06 -30.55 -6.61
N SER A 78 -37.40 -31.70 -6.54
CA SER A 78 -37.99 -32.90 -5.94
C SER A 78 -37.98 -32.78 -4.42
N SER A 79 -39.13 -33.05 -3.78
CA SER A 79 -39.35 -32.92 -2.34
C SER A 79 -38.76 -34.06 -1.50
N ALA A 80 -37.50 -34.45 -1.75
CA ALA A 80 -36.88 -35.56 -1.02
C ALA A 80 -35.38 -35.34 -0.76
N SER A 81 -35.04 -34.48 0.21
CA SER A 81 -33.94 -34.69 1.15
C SER A 81 -33.97 -33.60 2.23
N THR A 82 -34.16 -33.99 3.49
CA THR A 82 -34.15 -33.11 4.67
C THR A 82 -32.72 -32.88 5.19
N ASP A 83 -31.81 -32.45 4.33
CA ASP A 83 -30.44 -32.11 4.74
C ASP A 83 -30.07 -30.69 4.31
N SER A 84 -29.77 -29.83 5.29
CA SER A 84 -29.77 -28.37 5.16
C SER A 84 -28.39 -27.78 4.84
N THR A 85 -27.54 -28.45 4.04
CA THR A 85 -26.15 -28.00 3.82
C THR A 85 -25.67 -27.92 2.36
N THR A 86 -26.52 -28.13 1.35
CA THR A 86 -26.09 -27.91 -0.05
C THR A 86 -27.25 -27.52 -0.96
N LEU A 87 -27.34 -26.23 -1.33
CA LEU A 87 -28.21 -25.77 -2.40
C LEU A 87 -27.52 -26.09 -3.74
N HIS A 88 -27.91 -27.17 -4.41
CA HIS A 88 -27.36 -27.53 -5.73
C HIS A 88 -27.95 -26.62 -6.83
N VAL A 89 -27.24 -25.53 -7.15
CA VAL A 89 -27.53 -24.66 -8.29
C VAL A 89 -26.84 -25.21 -9.54
N PRO A 90 -27.54 -25.43 -10.67
CA PRO A 90 -26.90 -25.88 -11.91
C PRO A 90 -25.93 -24.83 -12.47
N THR A 91 -24.76 -25.27 -12.95
CA THR A 91 -23.72 -24.40 -13.55
C THR A 91 -23.66 -24.63 -15.07
N LEU A 92 -23.54 -23.56 -15.86
CA LEU A 92 -23.40 -23.61 -17.32
C LEU A 92 -21.91 -23.60 -17.71
N HIS A 93 -21.46 -24.59 -18.48
CA HIS A 93 -20.11 -24.66 -19.03
C HIS A 93 -20.13 -24.49 -20.56
N LEU A 94 -19.30 -23.59 -21.08
CA LEU A 94 -19.02 -23.44 -22.51
C LEU A 94 -17.77 -24.26 -22.86
N HIS A 95 -17.89 -25.21 -23.79
CA HIS A 95 -16.76 -26.04 -24.22
C HIS A 95 -16.35 -25.78 -25.66
N ASP A 96 -15.03 -25.71 -25.87
CA ASP A 96 -14.42 -25.78 -27.18
C ASP A 96 -14.49 -27.23 -27.71
N PRO A 97 -15.05 -27.49 -28.90
CA PRO A 97 -15.18 -28.83 -29.47
C PRO A 97 -13.85 -29.57 -29.73
N ALA A 98 -12.68 -28.93 -29.56
CA ALA A 98 -11.37 -29.55 -29.79
C ALA A 98 -10.80 -30.39 -28.63
N THR A 99 -11.41 -30.39 -27.43
CA THR A 99 -10.91 -31.13 -26.25
C THR A 99 -11.79 -32.33 -25.87
N SER A 100 -11.17 -33.47 -25.53
CA SER A 100 -11.86 -34.71 -25.14
C SER A 100 -12.60 -34.61 -23.80
N PHE A 101 -13.86 -35.07 -23.76
CA PHE A 101 -14.72 -35.07 -22.57
C PHE A 101 -14.32 -36.14 -21.52
N PRO A 102 -14.45 -35.86 -20.21
CA PRO A 102 -14.46 -36.87 -19.15
C PRO A 102 -15.65 -37.85 -19.24
N PRO A 103 -15.54 -39.07 -18.69
CA PRO A 103 -16.67 -40.02 -18.60
C PRO A 103 -17.79 -39.51 -17.67
N ALA A 104 -19.05 -39.85 -18.00
CA ALA A 104 -20.27 -39.37 -17.33
C ALA A 104 -20.32 -39.55 -15.79
N GLY A 105 -19.54 -40.46 -15.22
CA GLY A 105 -19.47 -40.68 -13.76
C GLY A 105 -18.59 -39.69 -12.98
N ALA A 106 -17.89 -38.77 -13.65
CA ALA A 106 -16.98 -37.82 -13.01
C ALA A 106 -17.67 -36.51 -12.53
N TYR A 107 -18.95 -36.31 -12.87
CA TYR A 107 -19.67 -35.07 -12.58
C TYR A 107 -20.47 -35.19 -11.28
N ARG A 108 -20.09 -34.42 -10.24
CA ARG A 108 -20.79 -34.37 -8.94
C ARG A 108 -22.00 -33.41 -8.92
N ASN A 109 -22.34 -32.74 -10.03
CA ASN A 109 -23.43 -31.74 -10.12
C ASN A 109 -24.08 -31.79 -11.53
N PRO A 110 -25.38 -31.50 -11.71
CA PRO A 110 -25.97 -31.40 -13.05
C PRO A 110 -25.46 -30.13 -13.74
N ALA A 111 -24.54 -30.30 -14.69
CA ALA A 111 -23.97 -29.22 -15.50
C ALA A 111 -24.66 -29.13 -16.87
N PHE A 112 -24.91 -27.90 -17.35
CA PHE A 112 -25.43 -27.63 -18.69
C PHE A 112 -24.29 -27.30 -19.65
N TYR A 113 -24.31 -27.83 -20.88
CA TYR A 113 -23.31 -27.53 -21.91
C TYR A 113 -23.92 -26.74 -23.08
N ALA A 114 -23.25 -25.69 -23.52
CA ALA A 114 -23.58 -24.94 -24.73
C ALA A 114 -22.45 -25.09 -25.77
N PHE A 115 -22.81 -25.42 -27.02
CA PHE A 115 -21.88 -25.66 -28.12
C PHE A 115 -21.72 -24.40 -28.99
N LYS A 116 -20.50 -24.08 -29.41
CA LYS A 116 -20.22 -22.95 -30.32
C LYS A 116 -20.44 -23.40 -31.78
N HIS A 117 -21.22 -22.63 -32.55
CA HIS A 117 -21.43 -22.88 -33.99
C HIS A 117 -20.15 -22.54 -34.77
N LEU A 118 -19.78 -23.38 -35.74
CA LEU A 118 -18.82 -23.05 -36.79
C LEU A 118 -19.61 -22.55 -38.00
N ASP A 119 -19.41 -21.29 -38.38
CA ASP A 119 -19.92 -20.75 -39.64
C ASP A 119 -19.12 -21.35 -40.81
N LEU A 120 -19.77 -22.13 -41.67
CA LEU A 120 -19.20 -22.52 -42.96
C LEU A 120 -19.87 -21.68 -44.05
N PRO A 121 -19.13 -21.02 -44.96
CA PRO A 121 -19.72 -20.15 -45.97
C PRO A 121 -20.44 -20.96 -47.05
N GLU A 122 -21.66 -20.56 -47.38
CA GLU A 122 -22.40 -21.08 -48.53
C GLU A 122 -21.91 -20.50 -49.86
N SER A 123 -22.11 -21.32 -50.89
CA SER A 123 -21.98 -21.08 -52.34
C SER A 123 -20.59 -21.29 -52.97
N THR A 124 -20.44 -22.38 -53.75
CA THR A 124 -20.50 -22.31 -55.22
C THR A 124 -20.51 -23.68 -55.92
N ILE A 125 -21.31 -23.74 -56.99
CA ILE A 125 -21.17 -24.51 -58.23
C ILE A 125 -21.85 -25.89 -58.34
N ALA A 126 -22.92 -25.85 -59.13
CA ALA A 126 -23.57 -26.93 -59.83
C ALA A 126 -22.66 -27.66 -60.85
N GLY A 127 -22.84 -28.99 -60.94
CA GLY A 127 -22.90 -29.74 -62.19
C GLY A 127 -21.60 -30.21 -62.85
N LYS A 128 -21.37 -31.55 -62.84
CA LYS A 128 -21.13 -32.34 -64.08
C LYS A 128 -21.18 -33.85 -63.82
N LYS A 129 -21.80 -34.56 -64.77
CA LYS A 129 -22.03 -36.02 -64.85
C LYS A 129 -20.87 -36.78 -65.50
N SER A 130 -20.86 -38.10 -65.22
CA SER A 130 -20.36 -39.24 -66.05
C SER A 130 -18.88 -39.62 -65.90
N LYS A 131 -18.41 -40.88 -66.05
CA LYS A 131 -18.99 -42.24 -66.28
C LYS A 131 -17.84 -43.27 -66.09
N LYS A 132 -18.16 -44.47 -65.58
CA LYS A 132 -17.63 -45.87 -65.84
C LYS A 132 -16.12 -46.09 -66.16
N GLY A 133 -15.39 -47.12 -65.70
CA GLY A 133 -15.71 -48.31 -64.90
C GLY A 133 -14.50 -49.30 -64.82
N SER A 134 -14.66 -50.36 -64.00
CA SER A 134 -13.97 -51.69 -63.90
C SER A 134 -12.43 -51.76 -63.87
N SER A 135 -11.70 -52.62 -63.14
CA SER A 135 -11.88 -53.70 -62.15
C SER A 135 -10.43 -54.10 -61.76
N ASN A 136 -10.01 -54.35 -60.51
CA ASN A 136 -10.12 -55.65 -59.84
C ASN A 136 -9.46 -55.60 -58.43
N LYS A 137 -10.19 -56.13 -57.43
CA LYS A 137 -9.79 -56.87 -56.20
C LYS A 137 -8.49 -56.49 -55.46
N ALA A 138 -8.62 -56.03 -54.21
CA ALA A 138 -8.72 -56.90 -53.02
C ALA A 138 -8.74 -56.14 -51.67
N LYS A 139 -9.63 -56.61 -50.78
CA LYS A 139 -9.68 -56.44 -49.30
C LYS A 139 -10.27 -55.13 -48.74
N SER A 140 -11.09 -55.34 -47.71
CA SER A 140 -12.15 -54.49 -47.19
C SER A 140 -11.67 -53.34 -46.32
N VAL A 141 -12.07 -52.12 -46.65
CA VAL A 141 -12.30 -51.01 -45.70
C VAL A 141 -13.57 -50.29 -46.13
N ARG A 142 -14.69 -50.59 -45.48
CA ARG A 142 -15.91 -49.79 -45.58
C ARG A 142 -16.53 -49.71 -44.18
N SER A 143 -16.04 -48.76 -43.38
CA SER A 143 -16.84 -47.94 -42.45
C SER A 143 -15.95 -47.11 -41.51
N GLN A 144 -15.28 -46.07 -42.02
CA GLN A 144 -14.71 -45.03 -41.15
C GLN A 144 -14.81 -43.66 -41.84
N MET A 145 -16.02 -43.11 -41.84
CA MET A 145 -16.25 -41.66 -41.84
C MET A 145 -17.64 -41.30 -41.27
N SER A 146 -18.13 -42.10 -40.31
CA SER A 146 -19.37 -41.84 -39.55
C SER A 146 -19.13 -41.61 -38.05
N GLY A 147 -17.87 -41.39 -37.64
CA GLY A 147 -17.48 -41.43 -36.22
C GLY A 147 -17.72 -40.17 -35.38
N SER A 148 -17.88 -38.98 -35.98
CA SER A 148 -18.01 -37.73 -35.20
C SER A 148 -19.47 -37.30 -34.97
N SER A 149 -20.37 -37.56 -35.93
CA SER A 149 -21.79 -37.23 -35.78
C SER A 149 -22.52 -38.22 -34.86
N ASP A 150 -22.20 -39.52 -34.95
CA ASP A 150 -22.87 -40.55 -34.13
C ASP A 150 -22.49 -40.46 -32.65
N GLY A 151 -21.25 -40.06 -32.34
CA GLY A 151 -20.80 -39.78 -30.97
C GLY A 151 -21.53 -38.60 -30.35
N LEU A 152 -21.73 -37.52 -31.12
CA LEU A 152 -22.46 -36.32 -30.68
C LEU A 152 -23.95 -36.59 -30.50
N ILE A 153 -24.56 -37.39 -31.40
CA ILE A 153 -25.97 -37.79 -31.32
C ILE A 153 -26.19 -38.72 -30.12
N LYS A 154 -25.26 -39.65 -29.84
CA LYS A 154 -25.30 -40.53 -28.67
C LYS A 154 -25.17 -39.72 -27.37
N HIS A 155 -24.20 -38.81 -27.28
CA HIS A 155 -24.05 -37.93 -26.12
C HIS A 155 -25.27 -37.02 -25.90
N LYS A 156 -25.87 -36.49 -26.95
CA LYS A 156 -27.11 -35.68 -26.86
C LYS A 156 -28.29 -36.51 -26.34
N ARG A 157 -28.41 -37.77 -26.75
CA ARG A 157 -29.45 -38.69 -26.28
C ARG A 157 -29.22 -39.11 -24.82
N ASP A 158 -27.99 -39.42 -24.44
CA ASP A 158 -27.62 -39.77 -23.07
C ASP A 158 -27.82 -38.57 -22.10
N PHE A 159 -27.51 -37.35 -22.57
CA PHE A 159 -27.76 -36.10 -21.84
C PHE A 159 -29.26 -35.86 -21.61
N LEU A 160 -30.11 -36.03 -22.62
CA LEU A 160 -31.56 -35.86 -22.52
C LEU A 160 -32.19 -36.92 -21.60
N ASN A 161 -31.69 -38.16 -21.64
CA ASN A 161 -32.15 -39.24 -20.77
C ASN A 161 -31.77 -38.98 -19.29
N PHE A 162 -30.53 -38.57 -19.03
CA PHE A 162 -30.07 -38.18 -17.68
C PHE A 162 -30.90 -37.03 -17.09
N HIS A 163 -31.26 -36.04 -17.91
CA HIS A 163 -32.09 -34.91 -17.49
C HIS A 163 -33.55 -35.31 -17.22
N ALA A 164 -34.10 -36.23 -18.03
CA ALA A 164 -35.44 -36.77 -17.80
C ALA A 164 -35.53 -37.61 -16.51
N GLU A 165 -34.49 -38.39 -16.19
CA GLU A 165 -34.38 -39.18 -14.95
C GLU A 165 -34.22 -38.28 -13.70
N ASN A 166 -33.63 -37.09 -13.84
CA ASN A 166 -33.44 -36.11 -12.76
C ASN A 166 -34.50 -34.98 -12.76
N GLY A 167 -35.66 -35.18 -13.41
CA GLY A 167 -36.83 -34.30 -13.31
C GLY A 167 -36.76 -32.99 -14.08
N VAL A 168 -35.82 -32.81 -15.01
CA VAL A 168 -35.71 -31.64 -15.88
C VAL A 168 -36.55 -31.86 -17.15
N ARG A 169 -37.49 -30.95 -17.45
CA ARG A 169 -38.29 -30.99 -18.69
C ARG A 169 -37.99 -29.79 -19.58
N THR A 170 -37.68 -30.05 -20.85
CA THR A 170 -37.58 -29.04 -21.90
C THR A 170 -38.95 -28.90 -22.58
N VAL A 171 -39.54 -27.70 -22.60
CA VAL A 171 -40.83 -27.44 -23.26
C VAL A 171 -40.59 -26.50 -24.44
N HIS A 172 -41.03 -26.89 -25.62
CA HIS A 172 -41.03 -26.06 -26.82
C HIS A 172 -42.48 -25.73 -27.21
N GLY A 173 -42.80 -24.43 -27.37
CA GLY A 173 -44.12 -23.99 -27.81
C GLY A 173 -44.30 -22.46 -27.78
N LYS A 174 -45.26 -21.95 -28.56
CA LYS A 174 -45.72 -20.54 -28.51
C LYS A 174 -46.63 -20.36 -27.28
N ILE A 175 -46.21 -19.54 -26.32
CA ILE A 175 -47.01 -19.16 -25.15
C ILE A 175 -47.99 -18.07 -25.56
N GLY A 176 -49.30 -18.40 -25.54
CA GLY A 176 -50.39 -17.42 -25.58
C GLY A 176 -50.50 -16.60 -24.27
N PRO A 177 -51.40 -15.59 -24.21
CA PRO A 177 -51.36 -14.53 -23.21
C PRO A 177 -51.43 -15.03 -21.76
N VAL A 178 -50.55 -14.46 -20.92
CA VAL A 178 -50.36 -14.39 -19.44
C VAL A 178 -50.93 -15.48 -18.50
N ASP A 179 -52.06 -16.13 -18.80
CA ASP A 179 -52.73 -17.06 -17.88
C ASP A 179 -52.01 -18.41 -17.71
N ASN A 180 -51.15 -18.82 -18.66
CA ASN A 180 -50.45 -20.11 -18.62
C ASN A 180 -49.25 -20.13 -17.65
N VAL A 181 -48.64 -18.99 -17.32
CA VAL A 181 -47.44 -18.93 -16.46
C VAL A 181 -47.81 -19.06 -14.98
N ARG A 182 -48.94 -18.49 -14.54
CA ARG A 182 -49.49 -18.70 -13.18
C ARG A 182 -49.80 -20.18 -12.90
N MET A 183 -50.16 -20.95 -13.92
CA MET A 183 -50.37 -22.41 -13.80
C MET A 183 -49.06 -23.17 -13.55
N LEU A 184 -47.92 -22.68 -14.06
CA LEU A 184 -46.60 -23.28 -13.86
C LEU A 184 -46.07 -23.01 -12.46
N LEU A 185 -46.21 -21.79 -11.94
CA LEU A 185 -45.83 -21.45 -10.56
C LEU A 185 -46.67 -22.26 -9.54
N LYS A 186 -47.99 -22.39 -9.75
CA LYS A 186 -48.87 -23.25 -8.92
C LYS A 186 -48.51 -24.74 -8.94
N LYS A 187 -47.76 -25.22 -9.95
CA LYS A 187 -47.31 -26.63 -10.06
C LYS A 187 -45.89 -26.86 -9.50
N GLY A 188 -45.28 -25.84 -8.87
CA GLY A 188 -44.02 -25.95 -8.13
C GLY A 188 -42.75 -25.71 -8.95
N TYR A 189 -42.85 -25.07 -10.12
CA TYR A 189 -41.70 -24.70 -10.95
C TYR A 189 -41.20 -23.30 -10.53
N ARG A 190 -39.89 -23.13 -10.25
CA ARG A 190 -39.36 -21.88 -9.61
C ARG A 190 -38.41 -21.04 -10.46
N HIS A 191 -37.97 -21.50 -11.63
CA HIS A 191 -37.04 -20.75 -12.49
C HIS A 191 -37.48 -20.77 -13.95
N VAL A 192 -37.41 -19.61 -14.61
CA VAL A 192 -37.77 -19.38 -16.03
C VAL A 192 -36.61 -18.64 -16.70
N TYR A 193 -36.06 -19.23 -17.77
CA TYR A 193 -34.99 -18.61 -18.56
C TYR A 193 -35.55 -18.12 -19.90
N VAL A 194 -35.17 -16.91 -20.32
CA VAL A 194 -35.64 -16.27 -21.57
C VAL A 194 -34.44 -15.84 -22.42
N SER A 195 -34.57 -15.90 -23.75
CA SER A 195 -33.46 -15.59 -24.66
C SER A 195 -33.13 -14.08 -24.69
N ARG A 196 -31.85 -13.75 -24.94
CA ARG A 196 -31.34 -12.36 -25.01
C ARG A 196 -32.01 -11.54 -26.13
N ALA A 197 -32.50 -12.19 -27.19
CA ALA A 197 -33.23 -11.55 -28.27
C ALA A 197 -34.58 -10.99 -27.79
N PHE A 198 -35.29 -11.71 -26.91
CA PHE A 198 -36.55 -11.26 -26.32
C PHE A 198 -36.36 -10.03 -25.41
N ALA A 199 -35.30 -10.04 -24.58
CA ALA A 199 -34.97 -8.91 -23.70
C ALA A 199 -34.60 -7.63 -24.49
N LYS A 200 -33.88 -7.77 -25.61
CA LYS A 200 -33.56 -6.64 -26.50
C LYS A 200 -34.78 -6.10 -27.24
N ARG A 201 -35.73 -6.95 -27.65
CA ARG A 201 -36.92 -6.54 -28.43
C ARG A 201 -37.96 -5.79 -27.60
N HIS A 202 -38.03 -6.05 -26.30
CA HIS A 202 -39.05 -5.48 -25.40
C HIS A 202 -38.50 -4.63 -24.24
N GLY A 203 -37.18 -4.49 -24.10
CA GLY A 203 -36.53 -3.68 -23.05
C GLY A 203 -36.48 -2.17 -23.29
N SER A 204 -36.93 -1.69 -24.46
CA SER A 204 -36.96 -0.27 -24.81
C SER A 204 -38.30 0.38 -24.45
N PHE A 205 -38.66 0.43 -23.17
CA PHE A 205 -39.81 1.22 -22.68
C PHE A 205 -39.52 1.82 -21.30
N LEU A 206 -38.39 2.52 -21.17
CA LEU A 206 -38.09 3.45 -20.08
C LEU A 206 -37.27 4.63 -20.63
N ALA A 207 -37.87 5.40 -21.55
CA ALA A 207 -37.36 6.73 -21.89
C ALA A 207 -38.50 7.58 -22.49
N MET A 208 -39.03 8.49 -21.68
CA MET A 208 -39.59 9.75 -22.16
C MET A 208 -38.96 10.90 -21.37
N PRO A 209 -38.87 12.10 -21.97
CA PRO A 209 -37.66 12.92 -21.93
C PRO A 209 -37.63 13.82 -20.70
N CYS A 210 -36.53 13.76 -19.94
CA CYS A 210 -36.08 14.88 -19.12
C CYS A 210 -34.92 15.55 -19.85
N LEU A 211 -34.96 16.87 -19.97
CA LEU A 211 -34.03 17.65 -20.76
C LEU A 211 -32.57 17.43 -20.32
N ALA A 212 -31.70 17.24 -21.32
CA ALA A 212 -30.25 17.43 -21.30
C ALA A 212 -29.42 16.74 -20.19
N CYS A 213 -28.91 15.55 -20.49
CA CYS A 213 -27.52 15.17 -20.18
C CYS A 213 -27.14 13.96 -21.04
N THR A 214 -26.22 14.16 -21.98
CA THR A 214 -25.49 13.07 -22.62
C THR A 214 -24.75 12.30 -21.52
N ALA A 215 -24.89 10.96 -21.49
CA ALA A 215 -24.10 10.13 -20.59
C ALA A 215 -22.62 10.32 -20.91
N SER A 216 -21.89 11.05 -20.06
CA SER A 216 -20.45 11.23 -20.18
C SER A 216 -19.72 9.98 -19.71
N THR A 217 -18.82 9.48 -20.54
CA THR A 217 -18.03 8.26 -20.38
C THR A 217 -16.82 8.46 -19.45
N GLY A 218 -17.04 8.91 -18.21
CA GLY A 218 -15.95 9.15 -17.24
C GLY A 218 -16.28 8.66 -15.83
N SER A 219 -15.27 8.48 -14.98
CA SER A 219 -15.41 8.09 -13.56
C SER A 219 -16.32 9.05 -12.78
N CYS A 220 -16.81 8.65 -11.60
CA CYS A 220 -17.63 9.52 -10.74
C CYS A 220 -16.98 10.90 -10.56
N ILE A 221 -15.70 10.90 -10.24
CA ILE A 221 -14.88 12.09 -9.98
C ILE A 221 -14.81 12.99 -11.22
N SER A 222 -14.46 12.43 -12.38
CA SER A 222 -14.36 13.21 -13.62
C SER A 222 -15.68 13.89 -13.98
N ARG A 223 -16.82 13.24 -13.71
CA ARG A 223 -18.15 13.83 -13.92
C ARG A 223 -18.42 14.99 -12.96
N THR A 224 -18.07 14.84 -11.68
CA THR A 224 -18.25 15.90 -10.66
C THR A 224 -17.45 17.15 -11.00
N PHE A 225 -16.16 17.01 -11.34
CA PHE A 225 -15.33 18.15 -11.75
C PHE A 225 -15.83 18.80 -13.04
N ALA A 226 -16.27 18.00 -14.02
CA ALA A 226 -16.85 18.53 -15.25
C ALA A 226 -18.16 19.32 -15.01
N ALA A 227 -19.03 18.82 -14.13
CA ALA A 227 -20.27 19.51 -13.77
C ALA A 227 -19.99 20.84 -13.06
N LYS A 228 -19.08 20.85 -12.08
CA LYS A 228 -18.69 22.07 -11.36
C LYS A 228 -18.04 23.11 -12.27
N LYS A 229 -17.19 22.66 -13.19
CA LYS A 229 -16.62 23.52 -14.23
C LYS A 229 -17.69 24.14 -15.12
N ALA A 230 -18.74 23.39 -15.50
CA ALA A 230 -19.87 23.91 -16.26
C ALA A 230 -20.71 24.94 -15.47
N GLU A 231 -20.79 24.79 -14.14
CA GLU A 231 -21.43 25.76 -13.24
C GLU A 231 -20.56 26.99 -12.94
N GLY A 232 -19.29 26.97 -13.31
CA GLY A 232 -18.33 28.03 -13.01
C GLY A 232 -17.86 28.05 -11.55
N THR A 233 -18.07 26.97 -10.81
CA THR A 233 -17.71 26.82 -9.39
C THR A 233 -16.59 25.79 -9.23
N ALA A 234 -15.82 25.90 -8.13
CA ALA A 234 -14.87 24.85 -7.77
C ALA A 234 -15.60 23.71 -7.03
N ALA A 235 -15.18 22.48 -7.26
CA ALA A 235 -15.67 21.32 -6.52
C ALA A 235 -15.24 21.40 -5.04
N PHE A 236 -16.16 21.13 -4.11
CA PHE A 236 -15.84 21.09 -2.70
C PHE A 236 -15.49 19.66 -2.26
N VAL A 237 -14.24 19.46 -1.82
CA VAL A 237 -13.74 18.17 -1.34
C VAL A 237 -13.57 18.22 0.18
N THR A 238 -14.20 17.30 0.90
CA THR A 238 -14.12 17.19 2.37
C THR A 238 -13.31 15.98 2.80
N PHE A 239 -12.83 15.95 4.04
CA PHE A 239 -12.13 14.80 4.64
C PHE A 239 -12.74 14.41 5.99
N VAL A 240 -12.82 13.10 6.25
CA VAL A 240 -13.15 12.52 7.55
C VAL A 240 -12.29 11.28 7.82
N THR A 241 -11.74 11.15 9.02
CA THR A 241 -11.08 9.91 9.45
C THR A 241 -12.16 8.86 9.76
N GLY A 242 -12.10 7.69 9.13
CA GLY A 242 -13.01 6.59 9.42
C GLY A 242 -12.91 6.18 10.89
N GLY A 243 -14.05 6.05 11.58
CA GLY A 243 -14.05 5.70 13.01
C GLY A 243 -13.93 6.86 13.98
N TYR A 244 -13.88 8.10 13.49
CA TYR A 244 -13.77 9.30 14.32
C TYR A 244 -15.06 10.14 14.28
N PRO A 245 -15.61 10.57 15.43
CA PRO A 245 -15.14 10.31 16.80
C PRO A 245 -15.47 8.89 17.30
N THR A 246 -16.44 8.22 16.67
CA THR A 246 -16.84 6.83 16.94
C THR A 246 -17.06 6.10 15.61
N LYS A 247 -17.12 4.75 15.64
CA LYS A 247 -17.40 3.94 14.44
C LYS A 247 -18.69 4.37 13.75
N ASP A 248 -19.79 4.42 14.52
CA ASP A 248 -21.14 4.64 14.00
C ASP A 248 -21.35 6.06 13.47
N ALA A 249 -20.60 7.05 13.97
CA ALA A 249 -20.73 8.44 13.55
C ALA A 249 -20.22 8.70 12.12
N THR A 250 -19.35 7.84 11.57
CA THR A 250 -18.69 8.08 10.29
C THR A 250 -19.69 8.26 9.15
N VAL A 251 -20.70 7.39 9.08
CA VAL A 251 -21.76 7.44 8.04
C VAL A 251 -22.57 8.74 8.16
N ASP A 252 -23.00 9.08 9.37
CA ASP A 252 -23.78 10.29 9.64
C ASP A 252 -23.00 11.57 9.30
N LEU A 253 -21.69 11.58 9.58
CA LEU A 253 -20.80 12.69 9.22
C LEU A 253 -20.67 12.83 7.70
N MET A 254 -20.51 11.73 6.96
CA MET A 254 -20.42 11.77 5.50
C MET A 254 -21.74 12.27 4.87
N LEU A 255 -22.89 11.81 5.37
CA LEU A 255 -24.21 12.31 4.95
C LEU A 255 -24.40 13.80 5.30
N ALA A 256 -23.92 14.25 6.45
CA ALA A 256 -23.94 15.65 6.84
C ALA A 256 -23.06 16.53 5.94
N MET A 257 -21.88 16.03 5.53
CA MET A 257 -21.00 16.72 4.58
C MET A 257 -21.68 16.87 3.21
N GLU A 258 -22.27 15.79 2.68
CA GLU A 258 -23.06 15.81 1.44
C GLU A 258 -24.21 16.83 1.54
N ALA A 259 -24.98 16.78 2.64
CA ALA A 259 -26.11 17.69 2.86
C ALA A 259 -25.68 19.17 2.97
N GLY A 260 -24.45 19.43 3.43
CA GLY A 260 -23.82 20.76 3.46
C GLY A 260 -23.14 21.18 2.15
N GLY A 261 -23.26 20.38 1.08
CA GLY A 261 -22.78 20.71 -0.25
C GLY A 261 -21.40 20.18 -0.61
N ALA A 262 -20.88 19.17 0.10
CA ALA A 262 -19.68 18.45 -0.33
C ALA A 262 -19.94 17.71 -1.65
N ASP A 263 -19.03 17.87 -2.60
CA ASP A 263 -19.11 17.22 -3.91
C ASP A 263 -18.35 15.90 -3.96
N VAL A 264 -17.28 15.83 -3.17
CA VAL A 264 -16.43 14.64 -3.02
C VAL A 264 -16.03 14.50 -1.56
N ILE A 265 -16.03 13.27 -1.04
CA ILE A 265 -15.67 12.98 0.35
C ILE A 265 -14.48 12.03 0.40
N GLU A 266 -13.39 12.49 1.01
CA GLU A 266 -12.20 11.71 1.32
C GLU A 266 -12.40 10.98 2.66
N LEU A 267 -12.39 9.64 2.59
CA LEU A 267 -12.40 8.78 3.77
C LEU A 267 -10.97 8.43 4.14
N GLY A 268 -10.48 9.04 5.22
CA GLY A 268 -9.17 8.77 5.78
C GLY A 268 -9.12 7.42 6.49
N MET A 269 -8.30 6.51 6.00
CA MET A 269 -7.97 5.26 6.67
C MET A 269 -7.02 5.55 7.85
N PRO A 270 -7.38 5.20 9.09
CA PRO A 270 -6.53 5.47 10.23
C PRO A 270 -5.24 4.64 10.17
N PHE A 271 -4.12 5.30 10.47
CA PHE A 271 -2.80 4.68 10.53
C PHE A 271 -2.06 5.12 11.78
N SER A 272 -1.32 4.19 12.40
CA SER A 272 -0.63 4.37 13.68
C SER A 272 0.64 5.20 13.58
N ASP A 273 1.17 5.39 12.37
CA ASP A 273 2.45 6.06 12.15
C ASP A 273 2.44 7.03 10.95
N PRO A 274 1.53 8.02 10.94
CA PRO A 274 1.39 8.92 9.81
C PRO A 274 2.54 9.95 9.77
N ILE A 275 3.26 10.05 8.65
CA ILE A 275 4.37 11.00 8.47
C ILE A 275 3.96 12.35 7.84
N ALA A 276 2.81 12.43 7.16
CA ALA A 276 2.33 13.64 6.48
C ALA A 276 1.19 14.39 7.23
N ASP A 277 0.44 13.68 8.08
CA ASP A 277 -0.82 14.16 8.66
C ASP A 277 -0.58 15.18 9.78
N GLY A 278 -1.04 16.42 9.75
CA GLY A 278 -0.84 17.33 10.88
C GLY A 278 -1.56 16.89 12.18
N PRO A 279 -1.32 17.59 13.31
CA PRO A 279 -1.72 17.13 14.65
C PRO A 279 -3.19 16.75 14.78
N ALA A 280 -4.10 17.52 14.17
CA ALA A 280 -5.54 17.24 14.24
C ALA A 280 -5.91 15.88 13.63
N ILE A 281 -5.29 15.49 12.52
CA ILE A 281 -5.56 14.21 11.84
C ILE A 281 -4.86 13.05 12.58
N GLN A 282 -3.68 13.29 13.18
CA GLN A 282 -3.05 12.30 14.05
C GLN A 282 -3.91 11.95 15.26
N ASP A 283 -4.49 12.97 15.89
CA ASP A 283 -5.38 12.78 17.03
C ASP A 283 -6.62 11.97 16.62
N SER A 284 -7.22 12.27 15.46
CA SER A 284 -8.36 11.50 14.96
C SER A 284 -7.98 10.06 14.57
N ASN A 285 -6.82 9.84 13.97
CA ASN A 285 -6.29 8.49 13.70
C ASN A 285 -6.12 7.70 14.99
N THR A 286 -5.52 8.30 16.03
CA THR A 286 -5.32 7.65 17.33
C THR A 286 -6.64 7.23 17.96
N ILE A 287 -7.66 8.12 17.93
CA ILE A 287 -8.99 7.81 18.46
C ILE A 287 -9.67 6.72 17.64
N ALA A 288 -9.58 6.78 16.30
CA ALA A 288 -10.14 5.76 15.41
C ALA A 288 -9.50 4.37 15.62
N LEU A 289 -8.18 4.31 15.79
CA LEU A 289 -7.47 3.06 16.11
C LEU A 289 -7.86 2.50 17.48
N ASN A 290 -8.03 3.37 18.49
CA ASN A 290 -8.54 2.96 19.80
C ASN A 290 -9.98 2.45 19.74
N ASN A 291 -10.78 2.96 18.80
CA ASN A 291 -12.10 2.41 18.48
C ASN A 291 -12.00 1.07 17.74
N GLY A 292 -10.80 0.61 17.36
CA GLY A 292 -10.58 -0.65 16.64
C GLY A 292 -10.97 -0.58 15.18
N VAL A 293 -10.79 0.57 14.53
CA VAL A 293 -11.07 0.77 13.10
C VAL A 293 -9.81 0.56 12.28
N GLY A 294 -9.90 -0.29 11.26
CA GLY A 294 -8.88 -0.46 10.23
C GLY A 294 -9.45 -0.26 8.83
N TYR A 295 -8.69 -0.69 7.83
CA TYR A 295 -9.07 -0.57 6.42
C TYR A 295 -10.42 -1.26 6.10
N GLU A 296 -10.65 -2.46 6.65
CA GLU A 296 -11.89 -3.22 6.43
C GLU A 296 -13.13 -2.48 6.99
N ASP A 297 -13.01 -1.85 8.17
CA ASP A 297 -14.09 -1.02 8.73
C ASP A 297 -14.40 0.21 7.84
N CYS A 298 -13.37 0.80 7.22
CA CYS A 298 -13.56 1.88 6.25
C CYS A 298 -14.33 1.39 5.02
N LEU A 299 -14.03 0.19 4.51
CA LEU A 299 -14.78 -0.41 3.40
C LEU A 299 -16.25 -0.67 3.78
N ASN A 300 -16.50 -1.22 4.97
CA ASN A 300 -17.86 -1.44 5.47
C ASN A 300 -18.67 -0.14 5.59
N THR A 301 -17.99 0.97 5.96
CA THR A 301 -18.59 2.30 5.97
C THR A 301 -19.00 2.73 4.56
N SER A 302 -18.12 2.54 3.56
CA SER A 302 -18.41 2.82 2.16
C SER A 302 -19.57 1.97 1.61
N GLU A 303 -19.61 0.66 1.92
CA GLU A 303 -20.71 -0.23 1.53
C GLU A 303 -22.07 0.25 2.08
N THR A 304 -22.10 0.73 3.31
CA THR A 304 -23.34 1.23 3.95
C THR A 304 -23.93 2.44 3.21
N LEU A 305 -23.09 3.23 2.54
CA LEU A 305 -23.48 4.41 1.78
C LEU A 305 -23.91 4.10 0.34
N VAL A 306 -23.62 2.89 -0.16
CA VAL A 306 -23.95 2.41 -1.50
C VAL A 306 -24.77 1.12 -1.42
N PRO A 307 -26.11 1.19 -1.27
CA PRO A 307 -26.94 0.00 -1.35
C PRO A 307 -26.71 -0.71 -2.69
N ARG A 308 -26.61 -2.05 -2.67
CA ARG A 308 -26.17 -2.94 -3.78
C ARG A 308 -26.85 -2.76 -5.15
N ASP A 309 -27.89 -1.93 -5.25
CA ASP A 309 -28.68 -1.68 -6.46
C ASP A 309 -28.72 -0.19 -6.89
N LEU A 310 -27.90 0.69 -6.29
CA LEU A 310 -27.88 2.14 -6.57
C LEU A 310 -26.47 2.63 -6.90
N LYS A 311 -26.39 3.67 -7.74
CA LYS A 311 -25.14 4.42 -7.95
C LYS A 311 -24.73 5.10 -6.63
N PRO A 312 -23.43 5.28 -6.36
CA PRO A 312 -22.95 6.01 -5.19
C PRO A 312 -23.66 7.36 -5.07
N ARG A 313 -24.13 7.72 -3.88
CA ARG A 313 -24.81 9.00 -3.63
C ARG A 313 -23.89 10.20 -3.88
N PHE A 314 -22.61 10.04 -3.59
CA PHE A 314 -21.53 10.98 -3.84
C PHE A 314 -20.24 10.22 -4.17
N CYS A 315 -19.24 10.88 -4.74
CA CYS A 315 -17.94 10.25 -5.00
C CYS A 315 -17.14 10.16 -3.70
N SER A 316 -16.56 8.99 -3.42
CA SER A 316 -15.68 8.81 -2.26
C SER A 316 -14.38 8.11 -2.65
N TRP A 317 -13.30 8.40 -1.94
CA TRP A 317 -12.02 7.71 -2.11
C TRP A 317 -11.39 7.41 -0.76
N VAL A 318 -10.51 6.42 -0.75
CA VAL A 318 -9.72 6.09 0.43
C VAL A 318 -8.41 6.86 0.38
N CYS A 319 -8.17 7.68 1.40
CA CYS A 319 -6.88 8.30 1.61
C CYS A 319 -6.17 7.64 2.79
N GLY A 320 -4.87 7.39 2.67
CA GLY A 320 -4.08 6.86 3.77
C GLY A 320 -2.65 6.57 3.38
N TYR A 321 -2.05 5.67 4.16
CA TYR A 321 -0.67 5.22 4.00
C TYR A 321 -0.63 3.84 3.36
N TYR A 322 0.48 3.53 2.70
CA TYR A 322 0.59 2.33 1.89
C TYR A 322 0.70 1.04 2.72
N ASN A 323 1.25 1.11 3.95
CA ASN A 323 1.52 -0.09 4.74
C ASN A 323 0.27 -0.94 5.07
N PRO A 324 -0.86 -0.37 5.53
CA PRO A 324 -2.10 -1.14 5.71
C PRO A 324 -2.60 -1.81 4.42
N ILE A 325 -2.38 -1.19 3.26
CA ILE A 325 -2.76 -1.77 1.95
C ILE A 325 -1.87 -2.97 1.61
N ILE A 326 -0.56 -2.89 1.88
CA ILE A 326 0.35 -4.04 1.74
C ILE A 326 -0.09 -5.19 2.65
N ALA A 327 -0.41 -4.90 3.92
CA ALA A 327 -0.81 -5.91 4.89
C ALA A 327 -2.13 -6.61 4.53
N TYR A 328 -3.08 -5.86 3.95
CA TYR A 328 -4.34 -6.41 3.45
C TYR A 328 -4.19 -7.20 2.14
N GLY A 329 -3.17 -6.86 1.35
CA GLY A 329 -2.90 -7.37 0.01
C GLY A 329 -3.41 -6.42 -1.06
N GLU A 330 -2.49 -5.89 -1.89
CA GLU A 330 -2.76 -4.84 -2.88
C GLU A 330 -3.95 -5.14 -3.80
N GLU A 331 -3.95 -6.31 -4.45
CA GLU A 331 -5.01 -6.71 -5.40
C GLU A 331 -6.37 -6.85 -4.72
N LYS A 332 -6.38 -7.45 -3.52
CA LYS A 332 -7.59 -7.62 -2.72
C LYS A 332 -8.13 -6.27 -2.26
N ALA A 333 -7.25 -5.39 -1.79
CA ALA A 333 -7.63 -4.07 -1.32
C ALA A 333 -8.31 -3.23 -2.40
N VAL A 334 -7.70 -3.15 -3.59
CA VAL A 334 -8.27 -2.39 -4.70
C VAL A 334 -9.62 -2.97 -5.14
N LYS A 335 -9.71 -4.30 -5.26
CA LYS A 335 -10.95 -4.96 -5.65
C LYS A 335 -12.08 -4.73 -4.63
N ASP A 336 -11.81 -4.94 -3.35
CA ASP A 336 -12.80 -4.78 -2.29
C ASP A 336 -13.22 -3.30 -2.15
N ALA A 337 -12.30 -2.36 -2.39
CA ALA A 337 -12.64 -0.93 -2.47
C ALA A 337 -13.58 -0.61 -3.63
N HIS A 338 -13.38 -1.22 -4.80
CA HIS A 338 -14.27 -1.06 -5.96
C HIS A 338 -15.68 -1.56 -5.62
N GLU A 339 -15.76 -2.78 -5.06
CA GLU A 339 -17.02 -3.41 -4.66
C GLU A 339 -17.74 -2.61 -3.57
N ALA A 340 -17.00 -1.97 -2.66
CA ALA A 340 -17.53 -1.07 -1.63
C ALA A 340 -17.96 0.32 -2.17
N GLY A 341 -17.72 0.61 -3.46
CA GLY A 341 -18.13 1.84 -4.12
C GLY A 341 -17.13 3.00 -4.05
N ALA A 342 -15.89 2.76 -3.60
CA ALA A 342 -14.82 3.74 -3.67
C ALA A 342 -14.41 4.00 -5.14
N ASN A 343 -13.98 5.21 -5.44
CA ASN A 343 -13.66 5.65 -6.80
C ASN A 343 -12.18 6.00 -7.01
N GLY A 344 -11.39 5.94 -5.95
CA GLY A 344 -9.97 6.25 -6.03
C GLY A 344 -9.19 5.92 -4.75
N PHE A 345 -7.87 6.03 -4.87
CA PHE A 345 -6.94 6.05 -3.76
C PHE A 345 -6.06 7.29 -3.79
N ILE A 346 -5.83 7.85 -2.60
CA ILE A 346 -4.70 8.75 -2.32
C ILE A 346 -3.78 8.01 -1.34
N MET A 347 -2.60 7.60 -1.80
CA MET A 347 -1.56 7.01 -0.94
C MET A 347 -0.48 8.07 -0.70
N VAL A 348 -0.48 8.66 0.49
CA VAL A 348 0.30 9.87 0.79
C VAL A 348 1.80 9.64 0.84
N ASP A 349 2.24 8.40 1.00
CA ASP A 349 3.62 7.96 1.13
C ASP A 349 4.05 7.01 0.00
N LEU A 350 3.25 6.88 -1.06
CA LEU A 350 3.59 6.03 -2.21
C LEU A 350 3.83 6.93 -3.43
N PRO A 351 5.07 7.33 -3.73
CA PRO A 351 5.32 8.10 -4.95
C PRO A 351 5.22 7.20 -6.19
N PRO A 352 5.04 7.78 -7.39
CA PRO A 352 4.74 7.01 -8.59
C PRO A 352 5.80 5.97 -8.99
N GLU A 353 7.07 6.21 -8.66
CA GLU A 353 8.19 5.28 -8.88
C GLU A 353 7.99 3.97 -8.10
N GLU A 354 7.39 4.07 -6.92
CA GLU A 354 7.04 2.95 -6.05
C GLU A 354 5.65 2.39 -6.38
N ALA A 355 4.78 3.21 -6.97
CA ALA A 355 3.38 2.90 -7.24
C ALA A 355 3.12 2.11 -8.54
N ILE A 356 4.15 1.80 -9.35
CA ILE A 356 3.94 1.22 -10.71
C ILE A 356 2.96 0.04 -10.68
N LYS A 357 3.26 -0.97 -9.86
CA LYS A 357 2.41 -2.16 -9.71
C LYS A 357 1.03 -1.81 -9.14
N PHE A 358 0.98 -0.99 -8.09
CA PHE A 358 -0.27 -0.60 -7.45
C PHE A 358 -1.20 0.14 -8.42
N ARG A 359 -0.64 0.99 -9.28
CA ARG A 359 -1.37 1.72 -10.32
C ARG A 359 -1.93 0.79 -11.40
N GLU A 360 -1.14 -0.20 -11.84
CA GLU A 360 -1.64 -1.22 -12.78
C GLU A 360 -2.85 -1.97 -12.21
N ILE A 361 -2.83 -2.28 -10.90
CA ILE A 361 -3.96 -2.89 -10.19
C ILE A 361 -5.16 -1.93 -10.17
N CYS A 362 -4.96 -0.66 -9.79
CA CYS A 362 -6.01 0.35 -9.79
C CYS A 362 -6.67 0.52 -11.17
N THR A 363 -5.86 0.65 -12.23
CA THR A 363 -6.36 0.79 -13.61
C THR A 363 -7.17 -0.43 -14.06
N LYS A 364 -6.76 -1.65 -13.65
CA LYS A 364 -7.47 -2.88 -13.99
C LYS A 364 -8.88 -2.95 -13.39
N GLU A 365 -9.07 -2.40 -12.20
CA GLU A 365 -10.35 -2.41 -11.47
C GLU A 365 -11.13 -1.08 -11.63
N ASP A 366 -10.78 -0.22 -12.59
CA ASP A 366 -11.42 1.09 -12.83
C ASP A 366 -11.45 2.00 -11.58
N ILE A 367 -10.38 1.93 -10.77
CA ILE A 367 -10.14 2.81 -9.63
C ILE A 367 -9.06 3.83 -9.99
N SER A 368 -9.29 5.10 -9.67
CA SER A 368 -8.29 6.14 -9.89
C SER A 368 -7.19 6.11 -8.85
N TYR A 369 -5.94 6.30 -9.28
CA TYR A 369 -4.83 6.59 -8.39
C TYR A 369 -4.44 8.05 -8.56
N VAL A 370 -4.67 8.85 -7.52
CA VAL A 370 -4.53 10.31 -7.59
C VAL A 370 -3.09 10.72 -7.24
N PRO A 371 -2.33 11.31 -8.16
CA PRO A 371 -0.99 11.82 -7.86
C PRO A 371 -1.05 13.13 -7.08
N LEU A 372 -0.02 13.35 -6.26
CA LEU A 372 0.16 14.58 -5.49
C LEU A 372 1.23 15.47 -6.16
N ILE A 373 1.05 16.79 -6.11
CA ILE A 373 2.08 17.78 -6.43
C ILE A 373 2.28 18.71 -5.24
N ALA A 374 3.53 18.93 -4.84
CA ALA A 374 3.91 19.87 -3.79
C ALA A 374 4.53 21.16 -4.38
N PRO A 375 4.66 22.24 -3.59
CA PRO A 375 5.33 23.46 -4.05
C PRO A 375 6.79 23.23 -4.42
N SER A 376 7.47 22.30 -3.72
CA SER A 376 8.85 21.89 -3.98
C SER A 376 9.01 21.17 -5.32
N THR A 377 7.97 20.47 -5.81
CA THR A 377 8.03 19.60 -7.00
C THR A 377 8.62 20.32 -8.22
N SER A 378 9.68 19.74 -8.79
CA SER A 378 10.38 20.21 -9.98
C SER A 378 9.52 20.15 -11.26
N LEU A 379 9.89 20.95 -12.27
CA LEU A 379 9.13 21.04 -13.53
C LEU A 379 9.11 19.71 -14.30
N ALA A 380 10.24 18.98 -14.33
CA ALA A 380 10.33 17.67 -14.96
C ALA A 380 9.35 16.69 -14.30
N ARG A 381 9.31 16.71 -12.96
CA ARG A 381 8.42 15.88 -12.17
C ARG A 381 6.94 16.25 -12.33
N ILE A 382 6.61 17.54 -12.45
CA ILE A 382 5.24 17.99 -12.78
C ILE A 382 4.76 17.39 -14.10
N LYS A 383 5.59 17.41 -15.16
CA LYS A 383 5.22 16.84 -16.47
C LYS A 383 4.96 15.34 -16.37
N PHE A 384 5.78 14.64 -15.61
CA PHE A 384 5.59 13.20 -15.35
C PHE A 384 4.30 12.93 -14.57
N LEU A 385 4.09 13.61 -13.43
CA LEU A 385 2.88 13.47 -12.61
C LEU A 385 1.61 13.82 -13.40
N ALA A 386 1.67 14.84 -14.25
CA ALA A 386 0.62 15.21 -15.18
C ALA A 386 0.29 14.13 -16.20
N SER A 387 1.31 13.41 -16.70
CA SER A 387 1.13 12.35 -17.70
C SER A 387 0.47 11.09 -17.15
N ILE A 388 0.51 10.90 -15.83
CA ILE A 388 -0.01 9.70 -15.15
C ILE A 388 -1.35 9.93 -14.46
N ALA A 389 -1.79 11.19 -14.34
CA ALA A 389 -3.05 11.56 -13.69
C ALA A 389 -4.23 11.27 -14.61
N ASP A 390 -5.23 10.54 -14.12
CA ASP A 390 -6.41 10.12 -14.86
C ASP A 390 -7.67 10.92 -14.50
N THR A 391 -7.86 11.28 -13.22
CA THR A 391 -9.05 11.99 -12.74
C THR A 391 -8.80 13.42 -12.32
N PHE A 392 -7.91 13.65 -11.36
CA PHE A 392 -7.46 14.96 -10.91
C PHE A 392 -6.06 14.86 -10.31
N ILE A 393 -5.42 16.01 -10.08
CA ILE A 393 -4.15 16.10 -9.35
C ILE A 393 -4.42 16.79 -8.03
N TYR A 394 -3.94 16.20 -6.93
CA TYR A 394 -3.99 16.81 -5.61
C TYR A 394 -2.80 17.76 -5.44
N VAL A 395 -3.06 19.06 -5.30
CA VAL A 395 -2.02 20.09 -5.13
C VAL A 395 -1.96 20.51 -3.66
N VAL A 396 -0.79 20.31 -3.04
CA VAL A 396 -0.53 20.76 -1.68
C VAL A 396 -0.12 22.23 -1.72
N SER A 397 -0.89 23.15 -1.11
CA SER A 397 -0.68 24.60 -1.29
C SER A 397 0.44 25.22 -0.44
N LYS A 398 0.97 24.50 0.57
CA LYS A 398 2.05 24.97 1.46
C LYS A 398 3.06 23.85 1.76
N MET A 399 4.29 24.22 2.04
CA MET A 399 5.29 23.34 2.65
C MET A 399 4.93 23.12 4.13
N GLY A 400 4.80 21.86 4.57
CA GLY A 400 4.47 21.47 5.95
C GLY A 400 3.38 20.39 6.04
N THR A 401 2.95 20.06 7.27
CA THR A 401 1.90 19.06 7.56
C THR A 401 0.49 19.68 7.63
N THR A 402 -0.56 18.91 7.31
CA THR A 402 -1.94 19.44 7.20
C THR A 402 -2.46 20.13 8.48
N GLY A 403 -2.69 21.44 8.41
CA GLY A 403 -3.32 22.20 9.52
C GLY A 403 -2.37 22.96 10.45
N SER A 404 -1.08 23.04 10.13
CA SER A 404 -0.12 23.89 10.85
C SER A 404 -0.47 25.39 10.67
N ALA A 405 -1.07 25.97 11.72
CA ALA A 405 -1.44 27.38 11.95
C ALA A 405 -2.68 27.94 11.20
N ALA A 406 -3.76 28.16 11.96
CA ALA A 406 -5.00 28.84 11.54
C ALA A 406 -4.84 30.34 11.21
N ASN A 407 -3.69 30.96 11.52
CA ASN A 407 -3.44 32.41 11.40
C ASN A 407 -2.47 32.80 10.27
N VAL A 408 -2.18 31.92 9.31
CA VAL A 408 -1.22 32.22 8.23
C VAL A 408 -1.94 32.50 6.92
N ALA A 409 -1.67 33.66 6.33
CA ALA A 409 -2.14 34.08 5.01
C ALA A 409 -2.02 32.95 3.96
N ILE A 410 -2.96 32.92 3.01
CA ILE A 410 -2.89 32.03 1.85
C ILE A 410 -1.57 32.29 1.12
N ASN A 411 -0.94 31.22 0.65
CA ASN A 411 0.32 31.31 -0.07
C ASN A 411 0.14 32.24 -1.28
N THR A 412 0.79 33.41 -1.28
CA THR A 412 0.71 34.39 -2.37
C THR A 412 1.24 33.85 -3.69
N SER A 413 1.99 32.74 -3.66
CA SER A 413 2.49 32.02 -4.84
C SER A 413 1.52 30.98 -5.40
N LEU A 414 0.36 30.74 -4.77
CA LEU A 414 -0.59 29.71 -5.20
C LEU A 414 -1.06 29.86 -6.66
N PRO A 415 -1.43 31.07 -7.17
CA PRO A 415 -1.77 31.24 -8.57
C PRO A 415 -0.62 30.87 -9.52
N ALA A 416 0.63 31.15 -9.13
CA ALA A 416 1.80 30.81 -9.92
C ALA A 416 2.03 29.29 -9.98
N ILE A 417 1.81 28.58 -8.86
CA ILE A 417 1.91 27.11 -8.81
C ILE A 417 0.84 26.47 -9.70
N ILE A 418 -0.42 26.92 -9.58
CA ILE A 418 -1.54 26.42 -10.40
C ILE A 418 -1.25 26.67 -11.88
N SER A 419 -0.84 27.89 -12.25
CA SER A 419 -0.49 28.23 -13.63
C SER A 419 0.63 27.32 -14.17
N ARG A 420 1.70 27.13 -13.39
CA ARG A 420 2.84 26.27 -13.74
C ARG A 420 2.42 24.83 -14.03
N ILE A 421 1.48 24.28 -13.24
CA ILE A 421 0.98 22.91 -13.45
C ILE A 421 0.04 22.88 -14.68
N ARG A 422 -0.84 23.88 -14.80
CA ARG A 422 -1.86 23.97 -15.86
C ARG A 422 -1.25 24.04 -17.27
N GLU A 423 -0.06 24.62 -17.41
CA GLU A 423 0.70 24.62 -18.67
C GLU A 423 1.02 23.21 -19.21
N HIS A 424 0.96 22.20 -18.36
CA HIS A 424 1.35 20.82 -18.69
C HIS A 424 0.20 19.81 -18.61
N THR A 425 -0.98 20.21 -18.14
CA THR A 425 -2.10 19.29 -18.04
C THR A 425 -3.47 19.97 -18.12
N PRO A 426 -4.43 19.39 -18.87
CA PRO A 426 -5.84 19.78 -18.81
C PRO A 426 -6.58 19.13 -17.63
N VAL A 427 -5.95 18.21 -16.89
CA VAL A 427 -6.54 17.49 -15.77
C VAL A 427 -6.94 18.46 -14.65
N PRO A 428 -8.10 18.27 -13.99
CA PRO A 428 -8.54 19.08 -12.86
C PRO A 428 -7.49 19.15 -11.74
N LEU A 429 -7.36 20.32 -11.11
CA LEU A 429 -6.47 20.54 -9.97
C LEU A 429 -7.31 20.77 -8.72
N ALA A 430 -7.22 19.85 -7.76
CA ALA A 430 -7.81 20.00 -6.44
C ALA A 430 -6.74 20.51 -5.48
N VAL A 431 -6.93 21.72 -4.94
CA VAL A 431 -5.96 22.36 -4.07
C VAL A 431 -6.37 22.14 -2.62
N GLY A 432 -5.51 21.49 -1.85
CA GLY A 432 -5.65 21.38 -0.41
C GLY A 432 -4.71 22.28 0.34
N PHE A 433 -4.95 22.37 1.66
CA PHE A 433 -4.08 22.92 2.70
C PHE A 433 -4.39 24.37 3.16
N GLY A 434 -4.72 24.52 4.45
CA GLY A 434 -4.90 25.82 5.12
C GLY A 434 -6.24 26.52 4.91
N VAL A 435 -7.21 25.89 4.25
CA VAL A 435 -8.57 26.43 4.06
C VAL A 435 -9.43 26.09 5.27
N ALA A 436 -9.92 27.11 5.95
CA ALA A 436 -10.74 27.02 7.15
C ALA A 436 -11.98 27.94 7.09
N THR A 437 -11.96 28.96 6.25
CA THR A 437 -13.07 29.92 6.11
C THR A 437 -13.51 30.04 4.65
N ARG A 438 -14.71 30.57 4.43
CA ARG A 438 -15.24 30.79 3.09
C ARG A 438 -14.39 31.74 2.25
N GLN A 439 -13.90 32.83 2.85
CA GLN A 439 -13.02 33.76 2.15
C GLN A 439 -11.77 33.04 1.63
N GLN A 440 -11.24 32.07 2.38
CA GLN A 440 -10.10 31.28 1.94
C GLN A 440 -10.48 30.29 0.83
N PHE A 441 -11.65 29.67 0.92
CA PHE A 441 -12.20 28.82 -0.14
C PHE A 441 -12.32 29.59 -1.46
N GLU A 442 -12.93 30.78 -1.43
CA GLU A 442 -13.09 31.66 -2.60
C GLU A 442 -11.73 32.08 -3.14
N THR A 443 -10.77 32.45 -2.28
CA THR A 443 -9.42 32.83 -2.72
C THR A 443 -8.69 31.67 -3.45
N VAL A 444 -8.84 30.43 -2.98
CA VAL A 444 -8.24 29.25 -3.64
C VAL A 444 -8.94 28.96 -4.97
N ALA A 445 -10.26 29.05 -5.01
CA ALA A 445 -11.03 28.90 -6.25
C ALA A 445 -10.66 29.99 -7.28
N ASP A 446 -10.52 31.24 -6.85
CA ASP A 446 -10.16 32.39 -7.67
C ASP A 446 -8.71 32.34 -8.16
N ALA A 447 -7.83 31.66 -7.44
CA ALA A 447 -6.46 31.35 -7.89
C ALA A 447 -6.41 30.36 -9.07
N GLY A 448 -7.55 29.77 -9.47
CA GLY A 448 -7.67 28.88 -10.63
C GLY A 448 -7.74 27.39 -10.28
N ALA A 449 -8.07 27.04 -9.04
CA ALA A 449 -8.31 25.65 -8.63
C ALA A 449 -9.66 25.15 -9.19
N ASP A 450 -9.71 23.90 -9.66
CA ASP A 450 -10.97 23.26 -10.08
C ASP A 450 -11.68 22.62 -8.88
N GLY A 451 -10.96 22.35 -7.80
CA GLY A 451 -11.51 21.88 -6.53
C GLY A 451 -10.74 22.44 -5.34
N VAL A 452 -11.42 22.56 -4.20
CA VAL A 452 -10.87 23.04 -2.94
C VAL A 452 -11.06 21.97 -1.88
N VAL A 453 -9.96 21.55 -1.26
CA VAL A 453 -9.94 20.49 -0.24
C VAL A 453 -9.87 21.08 1.17
N VAL A 454 -10.82 20.70 2.02
CA VAL A 454 -10.88 21.07 3.44
C VAL A 454 -10.86 19.82 4.30
N GLY A 455 -9.80 19.62 5.09
CA GLY A 455 -9.67 18.46 5.96
C GLY A 455 -9.45 18.77 7.43
N SER A 456 -8.26 19.22 7.83
CA SER A 456 -7.90 19.41 9.25
C SER A 456 -8.88 20.31 10.03
N ARG A 457 -9.51 21.29 9.36
CA ARG A 457 -10.51 22.13 10.00
C ARG A 457 -11.82 21.38 10.27
N LEU A 458 -12.27 20.51 9.36
CA LEU A 458 -13.43 19.65 9.59
C LEU A 458 -13.21 18.70 10.76
N VAL A 459 -12.03 18.09 10.87
CA VAL A 459 -11.65 17.26 12.03
C VAL A 459 -11.75 18.06 13.33
N SER A 460 -11.31 19.33 13.31
CA SER A 460 -11.44 20.22 14.48
C SER A 460 -12.90 20.56 14.79
N VAL A 461 -13.75 20.81 13.78
CA VAL A 461 -15.19 21.06 13.97
C VAL A 461 -15.88 19.84 14.60
N ILE A 462 -15.56 18.64 14.12
CA ILE A 462 -16.06 17.38 14.69
C ILE A 462 -15.67 17.26 16.16
N ARG A 463 -14.39 17.50 16.48
CA ARG A 463 -13.88 17.45 17.85
C ARG A 463 -14.61 18.43 18.76
N ASP A 464 -14.75 19.68 18.34
CA ASP A 464 -15.27 20.77 19.16
C ASP A 464 -16.80 20.62 19.39
N ALA A 465 -17.51 19.96 18.47
CA ALA A 465 -18.96 19.74 18.53
C ALA A 465 -19.40 18.51 19.35
N GLY A 466 -18.52 17.54 19.59
CA GLY A 466 -18.82 16.35 20.37
C GLY A 466 -20.00 15.55 19.79
N SER A 467 -21.09 15.37 20.56
CA SER A 467 -22.27 14.60 20.15
C SER A 467 -23.14 15.28 19.08
N ASP A 468 -23.02 16.60 18.87
CA ASP A 468 -23.76 17.33 17.81
C ASP A 468 -22.92 17.46 16.51
N ALA A 469 -21.88 16.63 16.36
CA ALA A 469 -20.93 16.73 15.26
C ALA A 469 -21.56 16.71 13.86
N PRO A 470 -22.55 15.83 13.51
CA PRO A 470 -23.18 15.86 12.20
C PRO A 470 -23.82 17.21 11.87
N ARG A 471 -24.56 17.82 12.82
CA ARG A 471 -25.21 19.11 12.60
C ARG A 471 -24.18 20.24 12.44
N ALA A 472 -23.13 20.23 13.25
CA ALA A 472 -22.05 21.21 13.16
C ALA A 472 -21.30 21.11 11.83
N VAL A 473 -21.01 19.89 11.36
CA VAL A 473 -20.36 19.62 10.07
C VAL A 473 -21.24 20.09 8.91
N GLN A 474 -22.52 19.74 8.90
CA GLN A 474 -23.45 20.19 7.87
C GLN A 474 -23.50 21.73 7.80
N SER A 475 -23.62 22.39 8.96
CA SER A 475 -23.69 23.85 9.04
C SER A 475 -22.41 24.52 8.54
N TYR A 476 -21.24 23.97 8.91
CA TYR A 476 -19.94 24.47 8.49
C TYR A 476 -19.71 24.28 6.98
N CYS A 477 -20.05 23.12 6.43
CA CYS A 477 -19.99 22.86 5.00
C CYS A 477 -20.92 23.81 4.22
N ALA A 478 -22.15 24.02 4.68
CA ALA A 478 -23.12 24.93 4.05
C ALA A 478 -22.63 26.39 4.07
N GLU A 479 -21.95 26.81 5.14
CA GLU A 479 -21.32 28.13 5.24
C GLU A 479 -20.26 28.33 4.16
N LEU A 480 -19.37 27.35 3.97
CA LEU A 480 -18.32 27.38 2.96
C LEU A 480 -18.87 27.42 1.53
N THR A 481 -19.92 26.65 1.25
CA THR A 481 -20.49 26.50 -0.10
C THR A 481 -21.55 27.54 -0.45
N ALA A 482 -21.89 28.45 0.48
CA ALA A 482 -22.96 29.44 0.31
C ALA A 482 -24.37 28.86 0.15
N GLN A 483 -24.58 27.62 0.58
CA GLN A 483 -25.83 26.90 0.31
C GLN A 483 -27.01 27.63 0.97
N GLY A 484 -27.95 28.14 0.16
CA GLY A 484 -29.12 28.89 0.63
C GLY A 484 -29.01 30.43 0.60
N GLN A 485 -27.88 31.00 0.16
CA GLN A 485 -27.76 32.44 -0.10
C GLN A 485 -28.01 32.77 -1.59
N PRO A 486 -28.62 33.94 -1.93
CA PRO A 486 -28.80 34.33 -3.32
C PRO A 486 -27.43 34.44 -4.01
N ARG A 487 -27.25 33.72 -5.14
CA ARG A 487 -26.05 33.85 -5.98
C ARG A 487 -25.94 35.30 -6.44
N GLN A 488 -24.94 36.04 -5.93
CA GLN A 488 -24.44 37.20 -6.65
C GLN A 488 -23.78 36.66 -7.92
N LEU A 489 -24.32 37.01 -9.09
CA LEU A 489 -23.65 36.81 -10.37
C LEU A 489 -22.30 37.55 -10.33
N GLN A 490 -21.25 36.84 -9.95
CA GLN A 490 -19.89 37.35 -10.16
C GLN A 490 -19.69 37.53 -11.66
N ALA A 491 -19.06 38.66 -12.02
CA ALA A 491 -18.65 38.93 -13.39
C ALA A 491 -17.92 37.71 -13.94
N GLN A 492 -18.27 37.33 -15.18
CA GLN A 492 -17.67 36.20 -15.89
C GLN A 492 -16.16 36.15 -15.61
N ARG A 493 -15.70 35.03 -15.04
CA ARG A 493 -14.26 34.70 -14.97
C ARG A 493 -13.66 35.05 -16.34
N PRO A 494 -12.60 35.87 -16.42
CA PRO A 494 -11.98 36.14 -17.70
C PRO A 494 -11.58 34.78 -18.28
N ALA A 495 -12.14 34.46 -19.45
CA ALA A 495 -11.77 33.25 -20.17
C ALA A 495 -10.26 33.26 -20.31
N SER A 496 -9.56 32.37 -19.60
CA SER A 496 -8.13 32.17 -19.81
C SER A 496 -7.97 31.87 -21.30
N ALA A 497 -7.15 32.67 -21.99
CA ALA A 497 -6.96 32.57 -23.43
C ALA A 497 -6.82 31.10 -23.83
N VAL A 498 -7.77 30.63 -24.64
CA VAL A 498 -7.85 29.27 -25.13
C VAL A 498 -6.60 29.01 -25.97
N SER A 499 -5.61 28.35 -25.39
CA SER A 499 -4.71 27.54 -26.21
C SER A 499 -5.53 26.34 -26.70
N PRO A 500 -5.39 25.93 -27.97
CA PRO A 500 -6.17 24.84 -28.52
C PRO A 500 -6.01 23.60 -27.62
N ALA A 501 -7.14 23.01 -27.24
CA ALA A 501 -7.19 21.84 -26.39
C ALA A 501 -6.28 20.76 -26.98
N LEU A 502 -5.18 20.47 -26.28
CA LEU A 502 -4.45 19.24 -26.52
C LEU A 502 -5.42 18.10 -26.14
N PRO A 503 -5.51 17.04 -26.97
CA PRO A 503 -6.32 15.88 -26.64
C PRO A 503 -5.95 15.37 -25.24
N VAL A 504 -6.96 15.03 -24.44
CA VAL A 504 -6.75 14.20 -23.26
C VAL A 504 -6.10 12.91 -23.76
N PRO A 505 -4.89 12.54 -23.32
CA PRO A 505 -4.32 11.26 -23.68
C PRO A 505 -5.29 10.18 -23.20
N GLU A 506 -5.73 9.28 -24.09
CA GLU A 506 -6.22 7.99 -23.62
C GLU A 506 -5.12 7.39 -22.73
N ALA A 507 -5.49 6.79 -21.60
CA ALA A 507 -4.56 6.09 -20.73
C ALA A 507 -3.99 4.90 -21.52
N ASP A 508 -2.95 5.16 -22.30
CA ASP A 508 -2.21 4.17 -23.05
C ASP A 508 -1.43 3.32 -22.03
N PRO A 509 -1.43 1.98 -22.13
CA PRO A 509 -0.56 1.15 -21.30
C PRO A 509 0.87 1.65 -21.47
N LEU A 510 1.46 2.15 -20.39
CA LEU A 510 2.76 2.81 -20.38
C LEU A 510 3.77 2.04 -21.23
N SER A 511 4.22 2.65 -22.33
CA SER A 511 5.40 2.15 -23.03
C SER A 511 6.62 2.25 -22.09
N ALA A 512 7.57 1.33 -22.23
CA ALA A 512 8.81 1.32 -21.44
C ALA A 512 9.62 2.63 -21.52
N ASP A 513 9.30 3.53 -22.46
CA ASP A 513 9.93 4.84 -22.62
C ASP A 513 9.31 5.94 -21.72
N ALA A 514 8.05 5.83 -21.30
CA ALA A 514 7.44 6.79 -20.36
C ALA A 514 8.03 6.66 -18.93
N LEU A 515 8.51 5.46 -18.58
CA LEU A 515 9.25 5.18 -17.34
C LEU A 515 10.66 5.80 -17.32
N LYS A 516 11.19 6.27 -18.46
CA LYS A 516 12.51 6.93 -18.57
C LYS A 516 12.49 8.44 -18.27
N VAL A 517 11.31 9.02 -18.02
CA VAL A 517 11.14 10.47 -17.74
C VAL A 517 11.36 10.81 -16.26
N THR A 518 11.55 9.81 -15.40
CA THR A 518 12.03 10.02 -14.03
C THR A 518 13.48 10.51 -14.07
N GLU A 519 13.88 11.44 -13.20
CA GLU A 519 15.30 11.57 -12.88
C GLU A 519 15.68 10.26 -12.17
N PRO A 520 16.46 9.37 -12.81
CA PRO A 520 16.75 8.07 -12.21
C PRO A 520 17.56 8.29 -10.93
N THR A 521 17.25 7.55 -9.87
CA THR A 521 18.11 7.50 -8.67
C THR A 521 19.52 7.16 -9.12
N VAL A 522 20.48 8.04 -8.82
CA VAL A 522 21.85 7.94 -9.33
C VAL A 522 22.68 6.86 -8.61
N LEU A 523 22.16 6.35 -7.50
CA LEU A 523 22.60 5.19 -6.73
C LEU A 523 21.46 4.14 -6.67
N PRO A 524 21.77 2.85 -6.46
CA PRO A 524 20.73 1.84 -6.26
C PRO A 524 19.85 2.19 -5.05
N ALA A 525 18.56 2.45 -5.30
CA ALA A 525 17.60 2.80 -4.26
C ALA A 525 17.11 1.61 -3.43
N ARG A 526 17.43 0.39 -3.86
CA ARG A 526 16.96 -0.86 -3.26
C ARG A 526 18.10 -1.86 -3.04
N PHE A 527 17.91 -2.69 -2.02
CA PHE A 527 18.69 -3.88 -1.70
C PHE A 527 17.77 -5.09 -1.89
N GLY A 528 17.87 -5.76 -3.05
CA GLY A 528 16.87 -6.74 -3.45
C GLY A 528 15.47 -6.12 -3.49
N ALA A 529 14.53 -6.65 -2.69
CA ALA A 529 13.16 -6.13 -2.61
C ALA A 529 12.98 -4.95 -1.64
N PHE A 530 13.98 -4.65 -0.79
CA PHE A 530 13.89 -3.68 0.31
C PHE A 530 14.53 -2.34 -0.06
N GLY A 531 14.18 -1.27 0.64
CA GLY A 531 14.63 0.09 0.33
C GLY A 531 13.52 0.94 -0.28
N GLY A 532 13.85 1.75 -1.27
CA GLY A 532 12.92 2.65 -1.96
C GLY A 532 12.73 3.99 -1.25
N GLN A 533 11.80 4.78 -1.77
CA GLN A 533 11.43 6.10 -1.26
C GLN A 533 9.92 6.16 -1.02
N TYR A 534 9.44 5.61 0.09
CA TYR A 534 8.01 5.61 0.43
C TYR A 534 7.63 6.89 1.20
N VAL A 535 7.76 8.03 0.54
CA VAL A 535 7.67 9.36 1.18
C VAL A 535 6.60 10.23 0.54
N PRO A 536 6.12 11.27 1.26
CA PRO A 536 5.33 12.31 0.67
C PRO A 536 6.08 13.03 -0.44
N GLU A 537 5.34 13.40 -1.49
CA GLU A 537 5.87 14.09 -2.67
C GLU A 537 6.73 15.32 -2.31
N ALA A 538 6.39 16.03 -1.23
CA ALA A 538 7.14 17.19 -0.77
C ALA A 538 8.62 16.91 -0.46
N LEU A 539 8.99 15.67 -0.12
CA LEU A 539 10.35 15.27 0.24
C LEU A 539 11.21 14.81 -0.94
N VAL A 540 10.61 14.48 -2.09
CA VAL A 540 11.32 13.80 -3.19
C VAL A 540 12.53 14.59 -3.67
N ASP A 541 12.34 15.87 -4.02
CA ASP A 541 13.42 16.70 -4.56
C ASP A 541 14.57 16.92 -3.56
N CYS A 542 14.28 16.95 -2.25
CA CYS A 542 15.32 17.08 -1.23
C CYS A 542 16.14 15.79 -1.09
N LEU A 543 15.50 14.62 -1.24
CA LEU A 543 16.22 13.34 -1.27
C LEU A 543 17.11 13.22 -2.51
N VAL A 544 16.66 13.74 -3.67
CA VAL A 544 17.47 13.83 -4.89
C VAL A 544 18.68 14.74 -4.69
N GLU A 545 18.50 15.94 -4.12
CA GLU A 545 19.61 16.86 -3.77
C GLU A 545 20.64 16.15 -2.86
N LEU A 546 20.16 15.47 -1.83
CA LEU A 546 20.99 14.74 -0.88
C LEU A 546 21.74 13.57 -1.54
N GLU A 547 21.08 12.83 -2.43
CA GLU A 547 21.68 11.71 -3.16
C GLU A 547 22.82 12.19 -4.07
N GLN A 548 22.58 13.26 -4.83
CA GLN A 548 23.58 13.86 -5.71
C GLN A 548 24.77 14.38 -4.90
N ALA A 549 24.52 15.04 -3.76
CA ALA A 549 25.56 15.53 -2.86
C ALA A 549 26.41 14.40 -2.29
N HIS A 550 25.79 13.30 -1.86
CA HIS A 550 26.49 12.12 -1.36
C HIS A 550 27.35 11.48 -2.46
N LYS A 551 26.78 11.25 -3.65
CA LYS A 551 27.52 10.69 -4.79
C LYS A 551 28.73 11.55 -5.17
N ALA A 552 28.56 12.87 -5.19
CA ALA A 552 29.65 13.80 -5.47
C ALA A 552 30.73 13.76 -4.37
N ALA A 553 30.33 13.70 -3.10
CA ALA A 553 31.25 13.62 -1.97
C ALA A 553 32.08 12.33 -1.98
N LEU A 554 31.47 11.18 -2.30
CA LEU A 554 32.17 9.90 -2.38
C LEU A 554 33.28 9.91 -3.45
N ALA A 555 33.09 10.65 -4.55
CA ALA A 555 34.05 10.76 -5.64
C ALA A 555 35.11 11.86 -5.44
N ASP A 556 34.97 12.70 -4.40
CA ASP A 556 35.81 13.87 -4.17
C ASP A 556 36.93 13.59 -3.14
N PRO A 557 38.22 13.57 -3.55
CA PRO A 557 39.32 13.36 -2.62
C PRO A 557 39.43 14.43 -1.52
N GLU A 558 39.03 15.67 -1.78
CA GLU A 558 39.11 16.73 -0.75
C GLU A 558 38.04 16.54 0.33
N PHE A 559 36.88 15.95 0.00
CA PHE A 559 35.89 15.56 1.01
C PHE A 559 36.46 14.49 1.95
N TRP A 560 37.09 13.45 1.40
CA TRP A 560 37.69 12.39 2.20
C TRP A 560 38.86 12.91 3.04
N LYS A 561 39.68 13.80 2.49
CA LYS A 561 40.75 14.47 3.24
C LYS A 561 40.21 15.29 4.42
N GLU A 562 39.08 15.98 4.27
CA GLU A 562 38.42 16.67 5.39
C GLU A 562 37.85 15.67 6.42
N PHE A 563 37.15 14.62 5.97
CA PHE A 563 36.58 13.59 6.84
C PHE A 563 37.66 12.83 7.62
N GLU A 564 38.72 12.39 6.95
CA GLU A 564 39.87 11.68 7.52
C GLU A 564 40.73 12.59 8.40
N GLY A 565 40.82 13.88 8.04
CA GLY A 565 41.44 14.90 8.89
C GLY A 565 40.78 15.04 10.27
N LEU A 566 39.54 14.57 10.42
CA LEU A 566 38.80 14.55 11.69
C LEU A 566 38.97 13.24 12.47
N TYR A 567 39.79 12.29 12.02
CA TYR A 567 40.01 11.02 12.73
C TYR A 567 40.57 11.24 14.15
N GLY A 568 41.47 12.21 14.33
CA GLY A 568 41.95 12.60 15.65
C GLY A 568 40.85 13.14 16.56
N TYR A 569 39.84 13.81 16.00
CA TYR A 569 38.67 14.30 16.74
C TYR A 569 37.67 13.19 17.07
N MET A 570 37.48 12.23 16.16
CA MET A 570 36.59 11.07 16.36
C MET A 570 37.21 9.96 17.23
N ASN A 571 38.53 10.02 17.47
CA ASN A 571 39.36 8.98 18.08
C ASN A 571 39.49 7.71 17.20
N ARG A 572 39.80 7.88 15.91
CA ARG A 572 40.02 6.79 14.95
C ARG A 572 41.51 6.63 14.58
N PRO A 573 41.97 5.40 14.26
CA PRO A 573 41.19 4.15 14.26
C PRO A 573 40.90 3.65 15.68
N SER A 574 39.69 3.12 15.91
CA SER A 574 39.38 2.42 17.17
C SER A 574 40.13 1.08 17.18
N LYS A 575 40.51 0.57 18.35
CA LYS A 575 41.35 -0.64 18.45
C LYS A 575 40.52 -1.92 18.61
N LEU A 576 41.07 -3.04 18.14
CA LEU A 576 40.65 -4.38 18.56
C LEU A 576 41.25 -4.72 19.92
N TYR A 577 40.43 -5.28 20.79
CA TYR A 577 40.80 -5.70 22.14
C TYR A 577 40.47 -7.19 22.32
N LEU A 578 41.45 -8.00 22.70
CA LEU A 578 41.21 -9.40 23.07
C LEU A 578 40.57 -9.44 24.47
N ALA A 579 39.32 -9.91 24.56
CA ALA A 579 38.62 -10.10 25.81
C ALA A 579 39.07 -11.43 26.44
N GLU A 580 40.25 -11.43 27.06
CA GLU A 580 40.96 -12.63 27.53
C GLU A 580 40.15 -13.39 28.59
N ARG A 581 39.63 -12.67 29.60
CA ARG A 581 38.91 -13.29 30.72
C ARG A 581 37.53 -13.79 30.32
N LEU A 582 36.86 -13.09 29.41
CA LEU A 582 35.60 -13.50 28.81
C LEU A 582 35.81 -14.70 27.90
N THR A 583 36.89 -14.73 27.11
CA THR A 583 37.28 -15.89 26.29
C THR A 583 37.52 -17.12 27.17
N GLU A 584 38.28 -16.97 28.26
CA GLU A 584 38.56 -18.04 29.22
C GLU A 584 37.27 -18.55 29.87
N ALA A 585 36.44 -17.64 30.38
CA ALA A 585 35.16 -17.99 31.00
C ALA A 585 34.15 -18.64 30.01
N THR A 586 34.24 -18.28 28.73
CA THR A 586 33.41 -18.85 27.66
C THR A 586 33.87 -20.26 27.28
N GLY A 587 35.18 -20.52 27.31
CA GLY A 587 35.77 -21.84 27.02
C GLY A 587 35.80 -22.25 25.54
N GLY A 588 35.49 -21.32 24.63
CA GLY A 588 35.39 -21.54 23.17
C GLY A 588 36.33 -20.65 22.36
N ALA A 589 35.86 -20.15 21.21
CA ALA A 589 36.61 -19.26 20.32
C ALA A 589 37.10 -17.97 21.00
N ARG A 590 38.15 -17.36 20.44
CA ARG A 590 38.70 -16.08 20.92
C ARG A 590 37.75 -14.93 20.64
N ILE A 591 37.44 -14.15 21.67
CA ILE A 591 36.52 -13.01 21.57
C ILE A 591 37.31 -11.71 21.48
N TRP A 592 37.09 -10.96 20.41
CA TRP A 592 37.68 -9.66 20.15
C TRP A 592 36.61 -8.57 20.18
N PHE A 593 36.84 -7.48 20.89
CA PHE A 593 35.98 -6.30 20.85
C PHE A 593 36.55 -5.24 19.92
N LYS A 594 35.73 -4.78 18.97
CA LYS A 594 35.96 -3.56 18.20
C LYS A 594 35.44 -2.37 19.02
N ARG A 595 36.37 -1.57 19.56
CA ARG A 595 36.14 -0.60 20.64
C ARG A 595 35.55 0.76 20.19
N GLU A 596 34.37 0.75 19.57
CA GLU A 596 33.67 1.99 19.19
C GLU A 596 33.13 2.77 20.41
N ASP A 597 33.08 2.14 21.59
CA ASP A 597 32.80 2.76 22.89
C ASP A 597 33.81 3.87 23.27
N LEU A 598 35.03 3.80 22.74
CA LEU A 598 36.09 4.77 22.99
C LEU A 598 36.08 5.96 22.01
N ASN A 599 35.20 5.96 21.01
CA ASN A 599 35.08 7.08 20.11
C ASN A 599 34.71 8.36 20.87
N HIS A 600 35.03 9.52 20.31
CA HIS A 600 34.52 10.77 20.84
C HIS A 600 32.98 10.73 20.89
N THR A 601 32.37 11.32 21.92
CA THR A 601 30.96 11.18 22.34
C THR A 601 30.57 9.85 22.99
N GLY A 602 31.29 8.76 22.70
CA GLY A 602 31.14 7.45 23.36
C GLY A 602 30.42 6.36 22.58
N SER A 603 30.29 6.52 21.25
CA SER A 603 29.72 5.47 20.40
C SER A 603 30.13 5.61 18.93
N HIS A 604 29.77 4.60 18.13
CA HIS A 604 29.87 4.61 16.68
C HIS A 604 29.09 5.75 15.98
N LYS A 605 28.13 6.41 16.66
CA LYS A 605 27.26 7.42 16.03
C LYS A 605 28.03 8.64 15.50
N ILE A 606 29.19 8.96 16.09
CA ILE A 606 30.02 10.10 15.66
C ILE A 606 30.51 9.96 14.21
N ASN A 607 30.75 8.73 13.73
CA ASN A 607 31.21 8.47 12.36
C ASN A 607 30.19 9.02 11.34
N ASN A 608 28.93 8.66 11.53
CA ASN A 608 27.81 9.11 10.70
C ASN A 608 27.54 10.61 10.87
N ALA A 609 27.59 11.13 12.10
CA ALA A 609 27.36 12.54 12.38
C ALA A 609 28.36 13.45 11.66
N ILE A 610 29.66 13.09 11.65
CA ILE A 610 30.68 13.83 10.91
C ILE A 610 30.48 13.70 9.40
N GLY A 611 30.14 12.52 8.88
CA GLY A 611 29.90 12.38 7.44
C GLY A 611 28.74 13.25 6.96
N GLN A 612 27.61 13.20 7.66
CA GLN A 612 26.41 13.95 7.27
C GLN A 612 26.52 15.46 7.53
N ILE A 613 27.20 15.92 8.59
CA ILE A 613 27.39 17.36 8.80
C ILE A 613 28.25 17.98 7.69
N LEU A 614 29.24 17.24 7.18
CA LEU A 614 30.05 17.66 6.05
C LEU A 614 29.23 17.71 4.76
N LEU A 615 28.35 16.73 4.53
CA LEU A 615 27.38 16.78 3.43
C LEU A 615 26.48 18.01 3.55
N ALA A 616 25.87 18.24 4.72
CA ALA A 616 24.97 19.37 4.97
C ALA A 616 25.65 20.73 4.68
N ARG A 617 26.91 20.90 5.11
CA ARG A 617 27.72 22.09 4.80
C ARG A 617 27.98 22.24 3.30
N ARG A 618 28.24 21.13 2.60
CA ARG A 618 28.50 21.12 1.16
C ARG A 618 27.28 21.58 0.34
N ILE A 619 26.07 21.18 0.77
CA ILE A 619 24.80 21.64 0.17
C ILE A 619 24.25 22.93 0.81
N GLY A 620 25.07 23.65 1.59
CA GLY A 620 24.76 25.00 2.08
C GLY A 620 23.67 25.07 3.16
N LYS A 621 23.28 23.94 3.77
CA LYS A 621 22.32 23.93 4.88
C LYS A 621 22.99 24.52 6.13
N LYS A 622 22.22 25.23 6.95
CA LYS A 622 22.71 25.94 8.15
C LYS A 622 22.10 25.43 9.44
N ARG A 623 20.99 24.71 9.32
CA ARG A 623 20.21 24.16 10.41
C ARG A 623 20.19 22.64 10.30
N ILE A 624 20.39 21.96 11.43
CA ILE A 624 20.40 20.51 11.54
C ILE A 624 19.29 20.09 12.48
N ILE A 625 18.51 19.10 12.04
CA ILE A 625 17.56 18.39 12.89
C ILE A 625 17.95 16.92 13.01
N ALA A 626 17.64 16.30 14.15
CA ALA A 626 17.84 14.87 14.37
C ALA A 626 16.78 14.33 15.34
N GLU A 627 16.51 13.03 15.27
CA GLU A 627 15.80 12.27 16.30
C GLU A 627 16.76 11.76 17.36
N THR A 628 16.28 11.32 18.52
CA THR A 628 17.06 10.44 19.39
C THR A 628 16.16 9.67 20.37
N GLY A 629 16.53 8.43 20.69
CA GLY A 629 15.94 7.62 21.77
C GLY A 629 16.86 7.65 23.00
N ALA A 630 17.84 6.73 23.06
CA ALA A 630 18.86 6.68 24.12
C ALA A 630 19.74 7.95 24.30
N GLY A 631 19.59 8.97 23.45
CA GLY A 631 20.32 10.24 23.52
C GLY A 631 21.69 10.27 22.83
N GLN A 632 22.29 9.12 22.50
CA GLN A 632 23.64 9.07 21.91
C GLN A 632 23.72 9.73 20.52
N HIS A 633 22.72 9.51 19.66
CA HIS A 633 22.67 10.16 18.35
C HIS A 633 22.48 11.68 18.48
N GLY A 634 21.58 12.10 19.36
CA GLY A 634 21.37 13.51 19.67
C GLY A 634 22.63 14.20 20.21
N VAL A 635 23.37 13.54 21.11
CA VAL A 635 24.66 14.04 21.61
C VAL A 635 25.71 14.11 20.50
N ALA A 636 25.81 13.11 19.64
CA ALA A 636 26.74 13.13 18.50
C ALA A 636 26.40 14.28 17.54
N THR A 637 25.13 14.46 17.21
CA THR A 637 24.64 15.55 16.36
C THR A 637 24.91 16.92 16.98
N ALA A 638 24.53 17.13 18.24
CA ALA A 638 24.81 18.37 18.96
C ALA A 638 26.32 18.68 19.02
N THR A 639 27.16 17.66 19.20
CA THR A 639 28.62 17.79 19.24
C THR A 639 29.17 18.30 17.91
N VAL A 640 28.75 17.71 16.78
CA VAL A 640 29.24 18.15 15.47
C VAL A 640 28.67 19.51 15.08
N CYS A 641 27.41 19.79 15.39
CA CYS A 641 26.81 21.12 15.16
C CYS A 641 27.56 22.21 15.92
N ALA A 642 27.90 21.98 17.19
CA ALA A 642 28.69 22.91 17.99
C ALA A 642 30.07 23.17 17.37
N ARG A 643 30.75 22.11 16.89
CA ARG A 643 32.06 22.23 16.23
C ARG A 643 32.00 23.06 14.94
N PHE A 644 30.95 22.88 14.14
CA PHE A 644 30.81 23.53 12.83
C PHE A 644 29.98 24.82 12.86
N GLY A 645 29.52 25.26 14.04
CA GLY A 645 28.74 26.49 14.20
C GLY A 645 27.37 26.44 13.53
N MET A 646 26.70 25.29 13.59
CA MET A 646 25.40 25.06 12.97
C MET A 646 24.29 25.00 14.02
N GLU A 647 23.09 25.49 13.68
CA GLU A 647 21.93 25.36 14.55
C GLU A 647 21.56 23.88 14.69
N CYS A 648 21.27 23.42 15.91
CA CYS A 648 20.95 22.03 16.20
C CYS A 648 19.63 21.92 16.97
N ILE A 649 18.69 21.16 16.43
CA ILE A 649 17.42 20.84 17.08
C ILE A 649 17.27 19.31 17.13
N VAL A 650 17.11 18.76 18.32
CA VAL A 650 16.98 17.33 18.54
C VAL A 650 15.58 17.02 19.06
N TYR A 651 14.85 16.20 18.32
CA TYR A 651 13.56 15.65 18.72
C TYR A 651 13.77 14.37 19.53
N MET A 652 13.10 14.27 20.67
CA MET A 652 13.26 13.14 21.59
C MET A 652 11.92 12.84 22.25
N GLY A 653 11.53 11.57 22.31
CA GLY A 653 10.29 11.16 22.97
C GLY A 653 10.24 11.63 24.43
N ALA A 654 9.09 12.11 24.90
CA ALA A 654 8.99 12.66 26.25
C ALA A 654 9.34 11.63 27.36
N GLU A 655 9.07 10.34 27.11
CA GLU A 655 9.48 9.27 28.02
C GLU A 655 11.00 9.04 27.97
N ASP A 656 11.62 9.13 26.80
CA ASP A 656 13.08 9.06 26.64
C ASP A 656 13.79 10.26 27.28
N VAL A 657 13.22 11.47 27.17
CA VAL A 657 13.72 12.67 27.86
C VAL A 657 13.79 12.45 29.37
N ARG A 658 12.78 11.77 29.94
CA ARG A 658 12.73 11.43 31.37
C ARG A 658 13.79 10.37 31.72
N ARG A 659 13.88 9.29 30.95
CA ARG A 659 14.79 8.15 31.22
C ARG A 659 16.27 8.47 30.96
N GLN A 660 16.56 9.45 30.11
CA GLN A 660 17.92 9.76 29.63
C GLN A 660 18.29 11.22 29.89
N ALA A 661 17.89 11.74 31.07
CA ALA A 661 18.06 13.14 31.45
C ALA A 661 19.51 13.64 31.32
N LEU A 662 20.50 12.79 31.62
CA LEU A 662 21.92 13.13 31.48
C LEU A 662 22.30 13.47 30.03
N ASN A 663 21.80 12.71 29.05
CA ASN A 663 22.08 13.01 27.63
C ASN A 663 21.33 14.25 27.15
N VAL A 664 20.12 14.51 27.65
CA VAL A 664 19.39 15.76 27.40
C VAL A 664 20.20 16.96 27.90
N PHE A 665 20.74 16.87 29.11
CA PHE A 665 21.59 17.91 29.68
C PHE A 665 22.85 18.13 28.84
N ARG A 666 23.54 17.05 28.43
CA ARG A 666 24.72 17.12 27.53
C ARG A 666 24.41 17.82 26.21
N MET A 667 23.27 17.50 25.58
CA MET A 667 22.86 18.16 24.33
C MET A 667 22.64 19.66 24.51
N ARG A 668 21.97 20.07 25.59
CA ARG A 668 21.75 21.49 25.90
C ARG A 668 23.05 22.23 26.22
N MET A 669 23.98 21.59 26.93
CA MET A 669 25.33 22.13 27.17
C MET A 669 26.11 22.38 25.87
N LEU A 670 25.89 21.54 24.85
CA LEU A 670 26.47 21.70 23.51
C LEU A 670 25.75 22.77 22.66
N GLY A 671 24.71 23.42 23.19
CA GLY A 671 23.97 24.46 22.50
C GLY A 671 22.82 23.96 21.63
N ALA A 672 22.48 22.67 21.69
CA ALA A 672 21.32 22.13 20.97
C ALA A 672 20.00 22.42 21.70
N THR A 673 18.95 22.67 20.93
CA THR A 673 17.58 22.70 21.44
C THR A 673 17.04 21.28 21.46
N VAL A 674 16.53 20.82 22.60
CA VAL A 674 15.90 19.49 22.72
C VAL A 674 14.39 19.67 22.83
N VAL A 675 13.65 19.10 21.88
CA VAL A 675 12.18 19.18 21.76
C VAL A 675 11.56 17.85 22.22
N PRO A 676 10.86 17.83 23.37
CA PRO A 676 10.14 16.64 23.83
C PRO A 676 8.91 16.36 22.96
N VAL A 677 8.78 15.12 22.50
CA VAL A 677 7.65 14.66 21.68
C VAL A 677 6.62 13.95 22.56
N HIS A 678 5.39 14.45 22.55
CA HIS A 678 4.30 13.99 23.41
C HIS A 678 3.23 13.16 22.68
N SER A 679 3.30 13.09 21.35
CA SER A 679 2.43 12.27 20.51
C SER A 679 2.79 10.78 20.62
N GLY A 680 1.81 9.92 20.33
CA GLY A 680 1.98 8.47 20.26
C GLY A 680 2.54 7.85 21.55
N SER A 681 3.49 6.93 21.38
CA SER A 681 4.16 6.20 22.45
C SER A 681 5.15 7.06 23.25
N LYS A 682 5.49 8.25 22.75
CA LYS A 682 6.44 9.21 23.34
C LYS A 682 7.87 8.65 23.39
N THR A 683 8.24 7.87 22.37
CA THR A 683 9.56 7.22 22.23
C THR A 683 10.25 7.62 20.92
N LEU A 684 11.35 6.94 20.56
CA LEU A 684 12.13 7.14 19.34
C LEU A 684 11.27 7.16 18.06
N LYS A 685 10.27 6.28 17.94
CA LYS A 685 9.39 6.23 16.76
C LYS A 685 8.72 7.60 16.51
N ASP A 686 8.14 8.18 17.55
CA ASP A 686 7.42 9.44 17.46
C ASP A 686 8.38 10.62 17.25
N ALA A 687 9.61 10.55 17.79
CA ALA A 687 10.65 11.53 17.53
C ALA A 687 11.09 11.57 16.06
N ILE A 688 11.13 10.42 15.36
CA ILE A 688 11.41 10.36 13.92
C ILE A 688 10.31 11.07 13.14
N ASN A 689 9.05 10.81 13.47
CA ASN A 689 7.92 11.45 12.82
C ASN A 689 7.97 12.98 12.95
N ASP A 690 8.18 13.51 14.16
CA ASP A 690 8.28 14.95 14.39
C ASP A 690 9.49 15.58 13.69
N ALA A 691 10.64 14.91 13.65
CA ALA A 691 11.80 15.36 12.90
C ALA A 691 11.51 15.41 11.38
N MET A 692 10.88 14.38 10.82
CA MET A 692 10.50 14.39 9.39
C MET A 692 9.52 15.54 9.07
N ARG A 693 8.60 15.85 9.98
CA ARG A 693 7.60 16.93 9.80
C ARG A 693 8.22 18.32 9.84
N ASP A 694 9.16 18.55 10.75
CA ASP A 694 9.99 19.74 10.73
C ASP A 694 10.74 19.84 9.39
N TRP A 695 11.33 18.73 8.95
CA TRP A 695 12.07 18.70 7.70
C TRP A 695 11.22 19.15 6.52
N VAL A 696 10.02 18.57 6.34
CA VAL A 696 9.05 18.93 5.29
C VAL A 696 8.74 20.43 5.31
N THR A 697 8.74 21.06 6.48
CA THR A 697 8.43 22.48 6.64
C THR A 697 9.63 23.38 6.30
N ASN A 698 10.85 22.91 6.54
CA ASN A 698 12.08 23.72 6.49
C ASN A 698 13.16 23.20 5.51
N LEU A 699 12.76 22.49 4.43
CA LEU A 699 13.66 21.80 3.49
C LEU A 699 14.78 22.67 2.90
N SER A 700 14.51 23.95 2.63
CA SER A 700 15.49 24.83 1.97
C SER A 700 16.69 25.18 2.87
N THR A 701 16.51 25.19 4.19
CA THR A 701 17.53 25.64 5.16
C THR A 701 18.06 24.51 6.05
N THR A 702 17.32 23.40 6.13
CA THR A 702 17.52 22.34 7.12
C THR A 702 17.99 21.02 6.49
N HIS A 703 19.01 20.39 7.09
CA HIS A 703 19.38 19.00 6.83
C HIS A 703 18.86 18.10 7.95
N TYR A 704 18.19 17.00 7.59
CA TYR A 704 17.83 15.97 8.54
C TYR A 704 18.98 14.96 8.70
N LEU A 705 19.63 14.99 9.86
CA LEU A 705 20.73 14.09 10.20
C LEU A 705 20.18 12.82 10.84
N VAL A 706 19.81 11.84 10.01
CA VAL A 706 19.28 10.55 10.47
C VAL A 706 20.30 9.76 11.29
N GLY A 707 19.86 9.11 12.36
CA GLY A 707 20.74 8.45 13.33
C GLY A 707 21.06 6.99 13.05
N SER A 708 20.40 6.35 12.11
CA SER A 708 20.62 4.94 11.79
C SER A 708 20.44 4.65 10.30
N ALA A 709 20.78 3.44 9.86
CA ALA A 709 20.68 3.00 8.46
C ALA A 709 19.22 2.69 8.06
N ILE A 710 18.32 3.59 8.42
CA ILE A 710 16.87 3.54 8.22
C ILE A 710 16.44 4.71 7.32
N GLY A 711 15.15 4.81 7.04
CA GLY A 711 14.61 5.91 6.26
C GLY A 711 14.69 5.69 4.75
N PRO A 712 14.10 6.60 3.96
CA PRO A 712 14.09 6.50 2.51
C PRO A 712 15.50 6.59 1.94
N HIS A 713 15.71 6.01 0.77
CA HIS A 713 16.91 6.29 -0.02
C HIS A 713 17.10 7.82 -0.18
N PRO A 714 18.31 8.39 0.01
CA PRO A 714 19.62 7.74 0.11
C PRO A 714 20.13 7.46 1.54
N PHE A 715 19.33 7.66 2.58
CA PHE A 715 19.79 7.59 3.97
C PHE A 715 20.47 6.26 4.38
N PRO A 716 19.90 5.07 4.09
CA PRO A 716 20.55 3.81 4.44
C PRO A 716 21.96 3.68 3.85
N THR A 717 22.11 4.07 2.58
CA THR A 717 23.38 4.05 1.84
C THR A 717 24.40 5.04 2.43
N ILE A 718 23.98 6.27 2.73
CA ILE A 718 24.82 7.30 3.36
C ILE A 718 25.35 6.82 4.71
N VAL A 719 24.46 6.34 5.57
CA VAL A 719 24.82 5.94 6.93
C VAL A 719 25.78 4.75 6.90
N ARG A 720 25.52 3.76 6.05
CA ARG A 720 26.43 2.64 5.83
C ARG A 720 27.80 3.10 5.38
N ASP A 721 27.88 4.00 4.39
CA ASP A 721 29.14 4.43 3.80
C ASP A 721 30.01 5.21 4.80
N PHE A 722 29.41 5.92 5.75
CA PHE A 722 30.15 6.55 6.84
C PHE A 722 30.45 5.62 8.01
N GLN A 723 29.70 4.52 8.17
CA GLN A 723 29.95 3.52 9.21
C GLN A 723 30.88 2.37 8.78
N ARG A 724 31.09 2.13 7.49
CA ARG A 724 31.93 1.03 6.97
C ARG A 724 33.39 1.10 7.42
N ILE A 725 33.84 2.25 7.92
CA ILE A 725 35.17 2.40 8.53
C ILE A 725 35.40 1.37 9.66
N ILE A 726 34.33 0.96 10.35
CA ILE A 726 34.37 -0.08 11.39
C ILE A 726 34.88 -1.40 10.79
N GLY A 727 34.21 -1.90 9.74
CA GLY A 727 34.58 -3.13 9.04
C GLY A 727 35.98 -3.07 8.40
N ARG A 728 36.31 -1.94 7.75
CA ARG A 728 37.65 -1.71 7.19
C ARG A 728 38.77 -1.83 8.22
N GLU A 729 38.58 -1.20 9.38
CA GLU A 729 39.57 -1.27 10.46
C GLU A 729 39.65 -2.67 11.07
N ILE A 730 38.52 -3.40 11.20
CA ILE A 730 38.56 -4.81 11.62
C ILE A 730 39.40 -5.63 10.65
N LYS A 731 39.18 -5.50 9.33
CA LYS A 731 39.96 -6.22 8.32
C LYS A 731 41.46 -5.91 8.42
N SER A 732 41.84 -4.64 8.50
CA SER A 732 43.25 -4.23 8.62
C SER A 732 43.88 -4.79 9.89
N GLN A 733 43.21 -4.61 11.03
CA GLN A 733 43.75 -5.01 12.33
C GLN A 733 43.83 -6.54 12.49
N MET A 734 42.86 -7.29 11.97
CA MET A 734 42.94 -8.76 11.97
C MET A 734 44.04 -9.29 11.05
N ALA A 735 44.24 -8.65 9.89
CA ALA A 735 45.37 -8.96 9.01
C ALA A 735 46.72 -8.69 9.70
N GLU A 736 46.85 -7.59 10.44
CA GLU A 736 48.06 -7.27 11.20
C GLU A 736 48.31 -8.24 12.36
N ILE A 737 47.26 -8.65 13.11
CA ILE A 737 47.40 -9.49 14.30
C ILE A 737 47.56 -10.98 13.94
N LYS A 738 46.84 -11.47 12.93
CA LYS A 738 46.74 -12.91 12.60
C LYS A 738 47.07 -13.27 11.16
N GLY A 739 47.14 -12.30 10.24
CA GLY A 739 47.28 -12.58 8.80
C GLY A 739 46.05 -13.25 8.16
N LYS A 740 44.91 -13.28 8.86
CA LYS A 740 43.64 -13.85 8.37
C LYS A 740 42.44 -13.01 8.79
N LEU A 741 41.33 -13.18 8.08
CA LEU A 741 40.02 -12.62 8.45
C LEU A 741 39.46 -13.32 9.71
N PRO A 742 38.55 -12.68 10.46
CA PRO A 742 37.83 -13.34 11.55
C PRO A 742 36.87 -14.40 11.00
N ASP A 743 36.55 -15.41 11.81
CA ASP A 743 35.61 -16.46 11.45
C ASP A 743 34.15 -15.97 11.58
N VAL A 744 33.90 -15.06 12.52
CA VAL A 744 32.58 -14.45 12.76
C VAL A 744 32.72 -12.96 13.09
N VAL A 745 31.83 -12.13 12.55
CA VAL A 745 31.60 -10.76 13.02
C VAL A 745 30.19 -10.60 13.59
N ILE A 746 30.10 -9.95 14.75
CA ILE A 746 28.86 -9.84 15.54
C ILE A 746 28.57 -8.38 15.90
N ALA A 747 27.31 -7.96 15.83
CA ALA A 747 26.89 -6.61 16.20
C ALA A 747 25.42 -6.58 16.66
N CYS A 748 25.04 -5.64 17.53
CA CYS A 748 23.65 -5.45 17.93
C CYS A 748 22.85 -4.72 16.84
N VAL A 749 21.57 -5.05 16.68
CA VAL A 749 20.71 -4.53 15.61
C VAL A 749 19.47 -3.88 16.21
N GLY A 750 19.47 -2.54 16.23
CA GLY A 750 18.25 -1.73 16.30
C GLY A 750 17.89 -1.33 14.88
N GLY A 751 18.04 -0.04 14.52
CA GLY A 751 17.96 0.37 13.11
C GLY A 751 19.13 -0.12 12.22
N GLY A 752 20.24 -0.63 12.81
CA GLY A 752 21.28 -1.36 12.08
C GLY A 752 22.59 -0.62 11.73
N SER A 753 22.78 0.66 12.07
CA SER A 753 23.96 1.43 11.62
C SER A 753 25.34 0.85 12.02
N ASN A 754 25.49 0.39 13.27
CA ASN A 754 26.75 -0.20 13.73
C ASN A 754 26.99 -1.58 13.09
N ALA A 755 25.92 -2.36 12.93
CA ALA A 755 25.98 -3.70 12.39
C ALA A 755 26.32 -3.67 10.91
N ILE A 756 25.64 -2.85 10.10
CA ILE A 756 25.98 -2.73 8.69
C ILE A 756 27.39 -2.15 8.50
N GLY A 757 27.81 -1.19 9.31
CA GLY A 757 29.20 -0.68 9.29
C GLY A 757 30.24 -1.74 9.62
N THR A 758 29.89 -2.70 10.48
CA THR A 758 30.73 -3.86 10.82
C THR A 758 30.72 -4.89 9.69
N PHE A 759 29.56 -5.16 9.09
CA PHE A 759 29.35 -6.25 8.14
C PHE A 759 29.77 -5.92 6.72
N TYR A 760 29.64 -4.66 6.29
CA TYR A 760 29.64 -4.28 4.88
C TYR A 760 30.83 -4.82 4.08
N ASP A 761 32.06 -4.62 4.59
CA ASP A 761 33.25 -5.10 3.90
C ASP A 761 33.37 -6.64 3.93
N PHE A 762 32.64 -7.35 4.79
CA PHE A 762 32.60 -8.82 4.85
C PHE A 762 31.47 -9.44 4.04
N ILE A 763 30.53 -8.67 3.47
CA ILE A 763 29.40 -9.22 2.70
C ILE A 763 29.86 -10.15 1.57
N ASN A 764 30.96 -9.80 0.88
CA ASN A 764 31.51 -10.61 -0.20
C ASN A 764 32.52 -11.68 0.27
N GLU A 765 32.70 -11.86 1.58
CA GLU A 765 33.62 -12.83 2.18
C GLU A 765 32.81 -14.04 2.71
N PRO A 766 32.55 -15.09 1.90
CA PRO A 766 31.68 -16.18 2.30
C PRO A 766 32.21 -16.99 3.50
N GLY A 767 33.52 -16.93 3.76
CA GLY A 767 34.15 -17.57 4.92
C GLY A 767 33.89 -16.85 6.25
N VAL A 768 33.32 -15.64 6.24
CA VAL A 768 33.04 -14.86 7.45
C VAL A 768 31.54 -14.88 7.74
N ARG A 769 31.14 -15.41 8.89
CA ARG A 769 29.75 -15.38 9.36
C ARG A 769 29.39 -13.98 9.86
N LEU A 770 28.18 -13.51 9.53
CA LEU A 770 27.68 -12.19 9.96
C LEU A 770 26.48 -12.40 10.88
N VAL A 771 26.58 -11.95 12.14
CA VAL A 771 25.56 -12.20 13.16
C VAL A 771 25.03 -10.90 13.74
N GLY A 772 23.78 -10.59 13.45
CA GLY A 772 23.04 -9.51 14.10
C GLY A 772 22.37 -10.00 15.38
N VAL A 773 22.40 -9.20 16.46
CA VAL A 773 21.69 -9.50 17.71
C VAL A 773 20.60 -8.47 17.97
N GLU A 774 19.34 -8.90 17.91
CA GLU A 774 18.15 -8.08 18.16
C GLU A 774 17.72 -8.12 19.63
N ALA A 775 16.94 -7.13 20.05
CA ALA A 775 16.38 -7.07 21.40
C ALA A 775 15.13 -7.93 21.54
N GLY A 776 15.21 -8.93 22.43
CA GLY A 776 14.12 -9.84 22.75
C GLY A 776 13.16 -9.32 23.81
N GLY A 777 13.46 -8.17 24.42
CA GLY A 777 12.65 -7.58 25.49
C GLY A 777 12.39 -8.57 26.63
N GLU A 778 11.12 -8.72 27.03
CA GLU A 778 10.72 -9.68 28.05
C GLU A 778 10.67 -11.13 27.55
N GLY A 779 10.78 -11.35 26.24
CA GLY A 779 10.77 -12.65 25.57
C GLY A 779 10.06 -12.59 24.21
N VAL A 780 10.54 -13.37 23.24
CA VAL A 780 9.97 -13.45 21.87
C VAL A 780 8.56 -14.04 21.83
N ASP A 781 8.17 -14.79 22.85
CA ASP A 781 6.80 -15.34 22.99
C ASP A 781 5.80 -14.33 23.56
N THR A 782 6.27 -13.14 23.93
CA THR A 782 5.46 -12.04 24.47
C THR A 782 5.20 -10.98 23.40
N LYS A 783 4.38 -9.96 23.71
CA LYS A 783 4.25 -8.77 22.86
C LYS A 783 5.31 -7.70 23.14
N HIS A 784 6.16 -7.91 24.16
CA HIS A 784 7.11 -6.92 24.66
C HIS A 784 8.53 -7.27 24.19
N HIS A 785 8.81 -7.00 22.91
CA HIS A 785 10.13 -7.20 22.31
C HIS A 785 10.37 -6.23 21.14
N SER A 786 11.59 -6.21 20.59
CA SER A 786 11.97 -5.46 19.38
C SER A 786 12.72 -6.36 18.37
N ALA A 787 12.37 -7.65 18.34
CA ALA A 787 12.97 -8.67 17.48
C ALA A 787 12.43 -8.63 16.03
N THR A 788 12.72 -7.54 15.33
CA THR A 788 12.09 -7.15 14.06
C THR A 788 12.37 -8.11 12.90
N LEU A 789 13.62 -8.53 12.69
CA LEU A 789 13.98 -9.48 11.62
C LEU A 789 13.57 -10.91 11.99
N SER A 790 13.52 -11.22 13.28
CA SER A 790 13.17 -12.55 13.77
C SER A 790 11.65 -12.82 13.70
N LEU A 791 10.81 -11.83 14.01
CA LEU A 791 9.35 -11.99 14.13
C LEU A 791 8.52 -11.05 13.26
N GLY A 792 9.13 -10.02 12.68
CA GLY A 792 8.43 -9.06 11.85
C GLY A 792 8.12 -9.59 10.45
N VAL A 793 7.41 -8.76 9.69
CA VAL A 793 7.02 -9.05 8.30
C VAL A 793 7.38 -7.86 7.41
N PRO A 794 7.62 -8.09 6.11
CA PRO A 794 7.87 -7.00 5.16
C PRO A 794 6.70 -6.00 5.10
N GLY A 795 7.02 -4.71 5.09
CA GLY A 795 6.06 -3.63 4.89
C GLY A 795 6.79 -2.28 4.78
N VAL A 796 6.08 -1.18 5.00
CA VAL A 796 6.59 0.19 4.86
C VAL A 796 6.50 0.93 6.18
N LEU A 797 7.62 1.52 6.61
CA LEU A 797 7.71 2.34 7.80
C LEU A 797 8.75 3.43 7.60
N HIS A 798 8.48 4.66 8.06
CA HIS A 798 9.42 5.78 8.02
C HIS A 798 10.09 6.01 6.64
N GLY A 799 9.34 5.90 5.55
CA GLY A 799 9.89 6.18 4.22
C GLY A 799 10.52 5.01 3.48
N VAL A 800 10.53 3.79 4.04
CA VAL A 800 11.27 2.68 3.47
C VAL A 800 10.52 1.35 3.57
N ARG A 801 10.66 0.51 2.53
CA ARG A 801 10.22 -0.88 2.59
C ARG A 801 11.25 -1.75 3.29
N THR A 802 10.87 -2.37 4.40
CA THR A 802 11.76 -3.16 5.27
C THR A 802 10.96 -4.20 6.05
N TYR A 803 11.63 -4.97 6.92
CA TYR A 803 10.96 -5.76 7.96
C TYR A 803 10.50 -4.84 9.10
N LEU A 804 9.28 -5.05 9.58
CA LEU A 804 8.76 -4.35 10.75
C LEU A 804 7.80 -5.21 11.59
N LEU A 805 7.63 -4.79 12.85
CA LEU A 805 6.64 -5.34 13.78
C LEU A 805 5.30 -4.61 13.58
N GLN A 806 4.29 -5.35 13.12
CA GLN A 806 2.96 -4.81 12.82
C GLN A 806 1.85 -5.82 13.10
N SER A 807 0.63 -5.31 13.27
CA SER A 807 -0.59 -6.11 13.33
C SER A 807 -0.94 -6.69 11.95
N ALA A 808 -1.87 -7.64 11.92
CA ALA A 808 -2.43 -8.17 10.67
C ALA A 808 -3.14 -7.09 9.81
N SER A 809 -3.60 -6.01 10.42
CA SER A 809 -4.20 -4.86 9.71
C SER A 809 -3.18 -3.82 9.26
N GLY A 810 -1.88 -4.11 9.41
CA GLY A 810 -0.79 -3.25 9.00
C GLY A 810 -0.55 -2.04 9.90
N GLN A 811 -0.97 -2.10 11.16
CA GLN A 811 -0.68 -1.06 12.16
C GLN A 811 0.64 -1.37 12.87
N ILE A 812 1.47 -0.36 13.07
CA ILE A 812 2.78 -0.49 13.71
C ILE A 812 2.59 -0.84 15.17
N THR A 813 3.23 -1.91 15.61
CA THR A 813 3.14 -2.38 17.01
C THR A 813 4.15 -1.64 17.87
N GLU A 814 3.75 -1.29 19.10
CA GLU A 814 4.69 -0.78 20.09
C GLU A 814 5.71 -1.87 20.47
N THR A 815 6.96 -1.47 20.63
CA THR A 815 8.06 -2.38 20.97
C THR A 815 8.50 -2.22 22.40
N HIS A 816 9.36 -3.14 22.85
CA HIS A 816 9.96 -3.05 24.17
C HIS A 816 11.37 -3.60 24.20
N SER A 817 12.28 -2.85 24.80
CA SER A 817 13.57 -3.32 25.26
C SER A 817 14.02 -2.50 26.47
N ILE A 818 14.81 -3.11 27.36
CA ILE A 818 15.55 -2.37 28.39
C ILE A 818 16.50 -1.34 27.77
N SER A 819 16.94 -1.57 26.52
CA SER A 819 17.84 -0.70 25.77
C SER A 819 17.08 0.20 24.79
N ALA A 820 17.01 1.50 25.11
CA ALA A 820 16.33 2.50 24.27
C ALA A 820 16.91 2.62 22.85
N GLY A 821 18.17 2.22 22.61
CA GLY A 821 18.78 2.24 21.28
C GLY A 821 18.40 1.05 20.38
N LEU A 822 17.82 -0.01 20.94
CA LEU A 822 17.30 -1.17 20.21
C LEU A 822 15.76 -1.19 20.17
N ASP A 823 15.10 -0.32 20.92
CA ASP A 823 13.64 -0.21 20.98
C ASP A 823 13.06 0.48 19.73
N TYR A 824 13.02 -0.25 18.61
CA TYR A 824 12.56 0.25 17.32
C TYR A 824 11.80 -0.85 16.55
N PRO A 825 10.58 -0.58 16.03
CA PRO A 825 9.76 -1.58 15.32
C PRO A 825 10.23 -1.92 13.91
N GLY A 826 11.17 -1.17 13.35
CA GLY A 826 11.71 -1.40 12.01
C GLY A 826 13.17 -1.84 12.03
N VAL A 827 13.77 -1.95 10.85
CA VAL A 827 15.19 -2.22 10.67
C VAL A 827 15.68 -1.64 9.35
N GLY A 828 17.00 -1.40 9.20
CA GLY A 828 17.55 -0.94 7.93
C GLY A 828 17.30 -1.91 6.76
N PRO A 829 16.99 -1.43 5.55
CA PRO A 829 16.60 -2.28 4.42
C PRO A 829 17.73 -3.21 3.93
N GLU A 830 18.99 -2.82 4.10
CA GLU A 830 20.12 -3.69 3.75
C GLU A 830 20.23 -4.90 4.69
N HIS A 831 19.82 -4.77 5.95
CA HIS A 831 19.72 -5.90 6.87
C HIS A 831 18.58 -6.85 6.50
N ALA A 832 17.42 -6.30 6.09
CA ALA A 832 16.31 -7.09 5.55
C ALA A 832 16.75 -7.92 4.33
N TRP A 833 17.52 -7.31 3.42
CA TRP A 833 18.12 -8.04 2.29
C TRP A 833 19.14 -9.10 2.72
N LEU A 834 20.03 -8.77 3.67
CA LEU A 834 21.02 -9.72 4.19
C LEU A 834 20.37 -10.94 4.85
N LYS A 835 19.21 -10.75 5.52
CA LYS A 835 18.41 -11.83 6.07
C LYS A 835 17.84 -12.71 4.95
N ASP A 836 17.13 -12.11 4.00
CA ASP A 836 16.40 -12.88 2.99
C ASP A 836 17.30 -13.55 1.96
N SER A 837 18.49 -12.98 1.72
CA SER A 837 19.55 -13.63 0.93
C SER A 837 20.26 -14.76 1.67
N GLY A 838 20.03 -14.92 2.98
CA GLY A 838 20.73 -15.87 3.84
C GLY A 838 22.19 -15.49 4.12
N ARG A 839 22.61 -14.26 3.80
CA ARG A 839 23.99 -13.82 3.98
C ARG A 839 24.32 -13.50 5.44
N ALA A 840 23.36 -13.00 6.21
CA ALA A 840 23.52 -12.74 7.64
C ALA A 840 22.46 -13.51 8.45
N GLU A 841 22.86 -13.96 9.64
CA GLU A 841 21.98 -14.56 10.63
C GLU A 841 21.61 -13.52 11.69
N TYR A 842 20.36 -13.58 12.17
CA TYR A 842 19.87 -12.68 13.21
C TYR A 842 19.36 -13.52 14.37
N ILE A 843 19.92 -13.27 15.55
CA ILE A 843 19.55 -13.93 16.80
C ILE A 843 18.99 -12.90 17.78
N VAL A 844 18.38 -13.37 18.84
CA VAL A 844 17.72 -12.50 19.84
C VAL A 844 18.39 -12.66 21.19
N ALA A 845 18.49 -11.56 21.95
CA ALA A 845 18.83 -11.57 23.36
C ALA A 845 17.76 -10.82 24.16
N THR A 846 17.15 -11.46 25.15
CA THR A 846 16.18 -10.86 26.07
C THR A 846 16.84 -9.83 27.00
N ASP A 847 16.04 -9.02 27.70
CA ASP A 847 16.53 -8.03 28.65
C ASP A 847 17.36 -8.67 29.78
N GLU A 848 16.96 -9.86 30.24
CA GLU A 848 17.76 -10.62 31.22
C GLU A 848 19.13 -10.99 30.66
N GLU A 849 19.15 -11.51 29.44
CA GLU A 849 20.37 -11.95 28.77
C GLU A 849 21.29 -10.77 28.46
N ALA A 850 20.74 -9.63 28.06
CA ALA A 850 21.47 -8.39 27.90
C ALA A 850 22.08 -7.93 29.23
N LEU A 851 21.36 -8.00 30.36
CA LEU A 851 21.91 -7.67 31.67
C LEU A 851 22.99 -8.67 32.13
N ARG A 852 22.86 -9.96 31.81
CA ARG A 852 23.94 -10.94 32.00
C ARG A 852 25.17 -10.56 31.17
N GLY A 853 24.96 -10.17 29.90
CA GLY A 853 26.01 -9.64 29.02
C GLY A 853 26.71 -8.41 29.60
N PHE A 854 25.93 -7.45 30.11
CA PHE A 854 26.44 -6.24 30.77
C PHE A 854 27.33 -6.59 31.98
N ARG A 855 26.83 -7.46 32.86
CA ARG A 855 27.55 -7.94 34.04
C ARG A 855 28.86 -8.63 33.66
N MET A 856 28.82 -9.57 32.71
CA MET A 856 30.01 -10.31 32.28
C MET A 856 31.08 -9.37 31.74
N CYS A 857 30.73 -8.45 30.85
CA CYS A 857 31.68 -7.48 30.30
C CYS A 857 32.29 -6.60 31.40
N THR A 858 31.47 -6.15 32.35
CA THR A 858 31.89 -5.31 33.46
C THR A 858 32.83 -6.04 34.43
N GLN A 859 32.48 -7.26 34.87
CA GLN A 859 33.23 -7.98 35.90
C GLN A 859 34.43 -8.77 35.35
N LEU A 860 34.37 -9.22 34.09
CA LEU A 860 35.45 -9.98 33.46
C LEU A 860 36.47 -9.05 32.80
N GLU A 861 36.03 -8.02 32.08
CA GLU A 861 36.95 -7.16 31.30
C GLU A 861 37.12 -5.74 31.87
N GLY A 862 36.36 -5.36 32.91
CA GLY A 862 36.43 -4.01 33.46
C GLY A 862 35.91 -2.94 32.50
N ILE A 863 35.07 -3.33 31.55
CA ILE A 863 34.47 -2.45 30.55
C ILE A 863 32.98 -2.35 30.86
N ILE A 864 32.45 -1.14 31.01
CA ILE A 864 31.01 -0.90 31.17
C ILE A 864 30.40 -0.68 29.77
N PRO A 865 29.77 -1.70 29.15
CA PRO A 865 29.22 -1.59 27.81
C PRO A 865 27.88 -0.84 27.81
N ALA A 866 27.51 -0.22 26.70
CA ALA A 866 26.12 0.22 26.52
C ALA A 866 25.17 -0.98 26.53
N LEU A 867 23.93 -0.82 27.05
CA LEU A 867 22.94 -1.90 27.07
C LEU A 867 22.67 -2.47 25.66
N GLU A 868 22.76 -1.65 24.61
CA GLU A 868 22.69 -2.08 23.22
C GLU A 868 23.80 -3.11 22.92
N SER A 869 25.04 -2.77 23.27
CA SER A 869 26.21 -3.65 23.06
C SER A 869 26.19 -4.88 23.95
N SER A 870 25.57 -4.81 25.12
CA SER A 870 25.41 -5.94 26.03
C SER A 870 24.58 -7.08 25.43
N HIS A 871 23.60 -6.78 24.56
CA HIS A 871 22.92 -7.81 23.76
C HIS A 871 23.93 -8.57 22.88
N ALA A 872 24.80 -7.83 22.19
CA ALA A 872 25.85 -8.42 21.37
C ALA A 872 26.89 -9.18 22.21
N VAL A 873 27.21 -8.74 23.43
CA VAL A 873 28.08 -9.49 24.36
C VAL A 873 27.47 -10.87 24.64
N TRP A 874 26.19 -10.92 25.01
CA TRP A 874 25.51 -12.18 25.27
C TRP A 874 25.51 -13.10 24.03
N GLY A 875 25.07 -12.58 22.89
CA GLY A 875 25.05 -13.35 21.64
C GLY A 875 26.44 -13.87 21.25
N THR A 876 27.48 -13.05 21.45
CA THR A 876 28.88 -13.44 21.21
C THR A 876 29.33 -14.60 22.09
N VAL A 877 29.00 -14.58 23.38
CA VAL A 877 29.32 -15.68 24.29
C VAL A 877 28.63 -16.97 23.85
N GLN A 878 27.35 -16.91 23.44
CA GLN A 878 26.64 -18.10 22.97
C GLN A 878 27.25 -18.67 21.69
N ILE A 879 27.59 -17.82 20.72
CA ILE A 879 28.22 -18.26 19.47
C ILE A 879 29.63 -18.81 19.73
N ALA A 880 30.46 -18.10 20.49
CA ALA A 880 31.84 -18.48 20.75
C ALA A 880 31.96 -19.84 21.48
N LYS A 881 31.01 -20.20 22.37
CA LYS A 881 30.93 -21.53 23.01
C LYS A 881 30.80 -22.68 22.00
N THR A 882 30.15 -22.44 20.87
CA THR A 882 29.92 -23.46 19.84
C THR A 882 31.09 -23.62 18.88
N LEU A 883 32.08 -22.73 18.95
CA LEU A 883 33.20 -22.65 18.03
C LEU A 883 34.50 -23.17 18.65
N PRO A 884 35.41 -23.75 17.84
CA PRO A 884 36.71 -24.19 18.34
C PRO A 884 37.58 -23.03 18.86
N LYS A 885 38.46 -23.33 19.82
CA LYS A 885 39.29 -22.32 20.53
C LYS A 885 40.27 -21.54 19.65
N ASP A 886 40.59 -22.04 18.47
CA ASP A 886 41.50 -21.39 17.51
C ASP A 886 40.80 -20.41 16.57
N HIS A 887 39.46 -20.41 16.56
CA HIS A 887 38.63 -19.48 15.82
C HIS A 887 38.59 -18.09 16.48
N ASP A 888 38.29 -17.07 15.69
CA ASP A 888 38.22 -15.66 16.07
C ASP A 888 36.83 -15.09 15.82
N VAL A 889 36.21 -14.59 16.89
CA VAL A 889 34.93 -13.87 16.86
C VAL A 889 35.21 -12.40 17.15
N VAL A 890 34.87 -11.52 16.23
CA VAL A 890 34.98 -10.07 16.43
C VAL A 890 33.59 -9.48 16.67
N MET A 891 33.38 -8.85 17.82
CA MET A 891 32.13 -8.18 18.17
C MET A 891 32.31 -6.66 18.19
N CYS A 892 31.37 -5.94 17.58
CA CYS A 892 31.30 -4.48 17.62
C CYS A 892 30.76 -3.99 18.97
N LEU A 893 31.65 -3.46 19.82
CA LEU A 893 31.27 -2.82 21.07
C LEU A 893 30.84 -1.38 20.79
N SER A 894 29.60 -1.25 20.31
CA SER A 894 29.09 -0.06 19.62
C SER A 894 29.06 1.24 20.43
N GLY A 895 29.13 1.15 21.76
CA GLY A 895 29.07 2.30 22.67
C GLY A 895 29.36 1.94 24.13
N ARG A 896 29.68 2.94 24.94
CA ARG A 896 29.91 2.80 26.39
C ARG A 896 28.63 3.02 27.21
N GLY A 897 28.58 2.37 28.36
CA GLY A 897 27.38 2.27 29.21
C GLY A 897 27.21 3.37 30.24
N ASP A 898 28.01 4.46 30.23
CA ASP A 898 27.85 5.56 31.20
C ASP A 898 26.40 6.07 31.28
N LYS A 899 25.71 6.11 30.12
CA LYS A 899 24.30 6.53 30.02
C LYS A 899 23.30 5.56 30.67
N ASP A 900 23.69 4.31 30.84
CA ASP A 900 22.82 3.24 31.31
C ASP A 900 23.02 2.98 32.81
N VAL A 901 24.08 3.52 33.44
CA VAL A 901 24.39 3.26 34.85
C VAL A 901 23.27 3.71 35.79
N GLU A 902 22.65 4.87 35.54
CA GLU A 902 21.54 5.36 36.36
C GLU A 902 20.33 4.41 36.28
N GLN A 903 19.92 4.06 35.06
CA GLN A 903 18.84 3.09 34.83
C GLN A 903 19.16 1.74 35.48
N ILE A 904 20.39 1.24 35.36
CA ILE A 904 20.81 -0.01 36.00
C ILE A 904 20.81 0.11 37.52
N SER A 905 21.22 1.26 38.09
CA SER A 905 21.22 1.48 39.53
C SER A 905 19.80 1.45 40.13
N GLU A 906 18.80 1.88 39.36
CA GLU A 906 17.39 1.83 39.77
C GLU A 906 16.80 0.42 39.58
N LEU A 907 17.10 -0.23 38.45
CA LEU A 907 16.49 -1.51 38.09
C LEU A 907 17.14 -2.70 38.81
N LEU A 908 18.45 -2.66 39.06
CA LEU A 908 19.21 -3.79 39.59
C LEU A 908 18.74 -4.22 40.98
N PRO A 909 18.61 -3.33 42.00
CA PRO A 909 18.20 -3.73 43.35
C PRO A 909 16.81 -4.34 43.43
N GLY A 910 15.96 -4.11 42.43
CA GLY A 910 14.62 -4.66 42.32
C GLY A 910 14.60 -6.08 41.74
N LYS A 911 13.93 -6.25 40.60
CA LYS A 911 13.71 -7.55 39.93
C LYS A 911 14.99 -8.31 39.60
N TRP A 912 16.10 -7.62 39.37
CA TRP A 912 17.25 -8.20 38.68
C TRP A 912 18.36 -8.71 39.60
N ALA A 913 18.53 -8.17 40.81
CA ALA A 913 19.60 -8.58 41.73
C ALA A 913 19.56 -10.09 42.00
N GLU A 914 18.40 -10.60 42.42
CA GLU A 914 18.17 -12.03 42.68
C GLU A 914 18.28 -12.86 41.39
N LYS A 915 17.67 -12.40 40.29
CA LYS A 915 17.63 -13.15 39.02
C LYS A 915 19.01 -13.33 38.40
N LEU A 916 19.86 -12.31 38.55
CA LEU A 916 21.20 -12.27 37.96
C LEU A 916 22.28 -12.74 38.95
N ASP A 917 21.94 -13.01 40.22
CA ASP A 917 22.90 -13.20 41.32
C ASP A 917 23.95 -12.08 41.31
N TRP A 918 23.46 -10.84 41.36
CA TRP A 918 24.27 -9.63 41.27
C TRP A 918 23.78 -8.56 42.23
N HIS A 919 24.29 -8.64 43.45
CA HIS A 919 23.98 -7.72 44.54
C HIS A 919 25.07 -6.64 44.64
N ILE A 920 24.70 -5.39 44.35
CA ILE A 920 25.55 -4.20 44.55
C ILE A 920 24.93 -3.43 45.73
N ALA A 921 25.76 -3.12 46.73
CA ALA A 921 25.35 -2.52 48.00
C ALA A 921 25.07 -1.02 47.90
#